data_AF-A0A843GR89-F1
#
_entry.id   AF-A0A843GR89-F1
#
_cell.length_a   1.000
_cell.length_b   1.000
_cell.length_c   1.000
_cell.angle_alpha   90.00
_cell.angle_beta   90.00
_cell.angle_gamma   90.00
#
_symmetry.space_group_name_H-M   'P 1'
#
loop_
_entity.id
_entity.type
_entity.pdbx_description
1 polymer ?
#
loop_
_entity_poly.entity_id
_entity_poly.type
_entity_poly.pdbx_seq_one_letter_code
_entity_poly.pdbx_strand_id
1 'polypeptide(L)'
;MNNYQIALTHVNFSREYENVLRFDTRSDQRAYFNLNTLFIGAKNVNFNVTNLFKTQLIYKFDSAQNLTELLNANYAIVKDLEHDFYYFYWINNNRQDAGIQLILDCELDIFQTYYINLEFNPCKILKAHLNRWIDSSDPLKVKFNGNVDSKLFEKDYVDLPKRLIKRTKLNLHPDLTSNSKLNKWLDENVEYWQYLYVSNGNWNFYNNNLNSTTVDVKPIYYGNKNTLFVQNDGNSLNGDVSVFAVPVYKKDATGQIMHYNTYTDGGGIVHDLSYRFNPEAIDNLRIYNNDASKFFAVKASITPPFEITSYTENTDYEIVSNNLRIKGSLLYPNKLGSVDFYGTAPENLDSTLQTGIFIVRIQKFTNFEINYTLDDDFEFLKSSIISGTEDKKYNPKLLSADFKTLTLKSGSMSFDYDIQKLNSKNIKLKYFEALTPDVTRGYLRIDTTGIYIAECADNFTGLVFSAENSMTLANGQLAQMLANNKNYYLQAGLSVGQRFINNMLGVGTSASIQAVATNPHPATVGLQGAGAVIGAGFDITNQLLTIDNMRSAPDIIKNSNGNAVFNAAINQFGLYIEEYSALNNELNMANDSMLLTGYSVNLLGKIKDFDNIRARYNFIQAEIAEINGDISEVIHDKFREIFRKGVRFWNANDDHLFEYSQSNYERSLT
;
A
#
# COMPACT_ATOMS: atom_id res chain seq x y z
N MET A 1 42.51 60.12 -15.87
CA MET A 1 41.37 60.36 -14.94
C MET A 1 41.02 59.01 -14.34
N ASN A 2 40.69 58.92 -13.05
CA ASN A 2 40.27 57.64 -12.48
C ASN A 2 38.83 57.38 -12.95
N ASN A 3 38.66 56.42 -13.86
CA ASN A 3 37.37 56.06 -14.47
C ASN A 3 36.48 55.22 -13.52
N TYR A 4 36.85 55.08 -12.25
CA TYR A 4 36.18 54.18 -11.30
C TYR A 4 35.84 54.89 -9.98
N GLN A 5 34.64 54.61 -9.48
CA GLN A 5 34.17 55.02 -8.16
C GLN A 5 33.93 53.79 -7.28
N ILE A 6 34.14 53.93 -5.97
CA ILE A 6 33.90 52.87 -4.99
C ILE A 6 32.94 53.33 -3.91
N ALA A 7 32.07 52.43 -3.48
CA ALA A 7 31.28 52.57 -2.27
C ALA A 7 31.36 51.28 -1.42
N LEU A 8 31.39 51.47 -0.09
CA LEU A 8 31.46 50.38 0.88
C LEU A 8 30.08 50.13 1.48
N THR A 9 29.75 48.86 1.73
CA THR A 9 28.48 48.47 2.31
C THR A 9 28.63 47.18 3.13
N HIS A 10 27.54 46.75 3.76
CA HIS A 10 27.44 45.50 4.48
C HIS A 10 26.47 44.54 3.79
N VAL A 11 26.83 43.27 3.73
CA VAL A 11 25.98 42.20 3.23
C VAL A 11 25.95 41.01 4.18
N ASN A 12 24.87 40.23 4.13
CA ASN A 12 24.61 39.09 5.03
C ASN A 12 24.89 37.72 4.39
N PHE A 13 25.49 37.69 3.20
CA PHE A 13 25.96 36.49 2.52
C PHE A 13 27.49 36.51 2.41
N SER A 14 28.13 35.41 2.02
CA SER A 14 29.59 35.24 2.13
C SER A 14 30.24 34.74 0.84
N ARG A 15 31.57 34.88 0.79
CA ARG A 15 32.46 34.42 -0.30
C ARG A 15 32.47 32.91 -0.52
N GLU A 16 31.90 32.12 0.39
CA GLU A 16 31.87 30.66 0.27
C GLU A 16 30.83 30.19 -0.76
N TYR A 17 29.95 31.09 -1.22
CA TYR A 17 28.92 30.83 -2.24
C TYR A 17 27.91 29.72 -1.89
N GLU A 18 27.80 29.34 -0.61
CA GLU A 18 26.72 28.47 -0.15
C GLU A 18 25.35 29.15 -0.33
N ASN A 19 25.31 30.48 -0.16
CA ASN A 19 24.13 31.31 -0.33
C ASN A 19 24.47 32.52 -1.21
N VAL A 20 23.65 32.77 -2.23
CA VAL A 20 23.75 33.92 -3.13
C VAL A 20 22.38 34.57 -3.30
N LEU A 21 22.37 35.89 -3.52
CA LEU A 21 21.14 36.60 -3.86
C LEU A 21 20.89 36.54 -5.36
N ARG A 22 19.66 36.20 -5.73
CA ARG A 22 19.18 36.08 -7.10
C ARG A 22 18.24 37.23 -7.42
N PHE A 23 18.46 37.84 -8.59
CA PHE A 23 17.70 38.96 -9.13
C PHE A 23 17.11 38.59 -10.50
N ASP A 24 15.90 39.07 -10.80
CA ASP A 24 15.30 38.95 -12.13
C ASP A 24 15.99 39.87 -13.13
N THR A 25 16.29 41.12 -12.72
CA THR A 25 16.91 42.12 -13.56
C THR A 25 18.06 42.86 -12.87
N ARG A 26 18.91 43.53 -13.67
CA ARG A 26 19.92 44.47 -13.15
C ARG A 26 19.29 45.64 -12.40
N SER A 27 18.07 46.05 -12.78
CA SER A 27 17.35 47.12 -12.07
C SER A 27 17.03 46.70 -10.65
N ASP A 28 16.58 45.47 -10.44
CA ASP A 28 16.26 44.93 -9.10
C ASP A 28 17.51 44.84 -8.24
N GLN A 29 18.62 44.37 -8.82
CA GLN A 29 19.93 44.35 -8.15
C GLN A 29 20.37 45.77 -7.73
N ARG A 30 20.25 46.74 -8.64
CA ARG A 30 20.60 48.15 -8.36
C ARG A 30 19.73 48.73 -7.24
N ALA A 31 18.44 48.39 -7.21
CA ALA A 31 17.50 48.83 -6.19
C ALA A 31 17.81 48.21 -4.82
N TYR A 32 18.10 46.91 -4.77
CA TYR A 32 18.43 46.20 -3.53
C TYR A 32 19.66 46.79 -2.82
N PHE A 33 20.75 47.02 -3.56
CA PHE A 33 21.95 47.66 -3.01
C PHE A 33 21.82 49.18 -2.88
N ASN A 34 20.67 49.75 -3.27
CA ASN A 34 20.41 51.19 -3.32
C ASN A 34 21.54 51.97 -4.01
N LEU A 35 22.00 51.49 -5.17
CA LEU A 35 23.23 52.00 -5.81
C LEU A 35 23.17 53.49 -6.14
N ASN A 36 21.97 54.03 -6.44
CA ASN A 36 21.80 55.45 -6.72
C ASN A 36 22.16 56.32 -5.51
N THR A 37 21.72 55.94 -4.31
CA THR A 37 22.06 56.66 -3.08
C THR A 37 23.47 56.33 -2.63
N LEU A 38 23.88 55.06 -2.73
CA LEU A 38 25.18 54.58 -2.26
C LEU A 38 26.35 55.28 -2.98
N PHE A 39 26.15 55.70 -4.24
CA PHE A 39 27.15 56.40 -5.03
C PHE A 39 27.09 57.93 -4.94
N ILE A 40 26.16 58.52 -4.18
CA ILE A 40 26.15 59.97 -3.93
C ILE A 40 27.38 60.33 -3.09
N GLY A 41 28.35 61.01 -3.70
CA GLY A 41 29.61 61.36 -3.04
C GLY A 41 30.63 60.21 -2.95
N ALA A 42 30.42 59.12 -3.71
CA ALA A 42 31.39 58.02 -3.79
C ALA A 42 32.76 58.51 -4.26
N LYS A 43 33.80 57.86 -3.74
CA LYS A 43 35.18 58.30 -3.91
C LYS A 43 35.76 57.68 -5.17
N ASN A 44 36.55 58.45 -5.91
CA ASN A 44 37.32 57.91 -7.03
C ASN A 44 38.41 56.98 -6.49
N VAL A 45 38.54 55.81 -7.09
CA VAL A 45 39.53 54.79 -6.68
C VAL A 45 40.53 54.57 -7.81
N ASN A 46 41.77 54.26 -7.43
CA ASN A 46 42.72 53.67 -8.38
C ASN A 46 42.38 52.19 -8.50
N PHE A 47 41.71 51.82 -9.58
CA PHE A 47 41.30 50.44 -9.81
C PHE A 47 42.41 49.71 -10.58
N ASN A 48 43.38 49.16 -9.84
CA ASN A 48 44.47 48.38 -10.40
C ASN A 48 44.23 46.89 -10.13
N VAL A 49 43.58 46.22 -11.07
CA VAL A 49 43.23 44.80 -10.97
C VAL A 49 44.52 43.98 -11.00
N THR A 50 44.94 43.49 -9.83
CA THR A 50 46.19 42.75 -9.70
C THR A 50 46.07 41.37 -10.36
N ASN A 51 44.92 40.72 -10.19
CA ASN A 51 44.47 39.60 -11.01
C ASN A 51 42.94 39.62 -11.11
N LEU A 52 42.37 38.77 -11.98
CA LEU A 52 40.95 38.80 -12.30
C LEU A 52 40.01 38.71 -11.08
N PHE A 53 40.38 37.95 -10.05
CA PHE A 53 39.56 37.79 -8.86
C PHE A 53 39.95 38.72 -7.72
N LYS A 54 41.25 39.00 -7.55
CA LYS A 54 41.79 39.71 -6.41
C LYS A 54 42.31 41.06 -6.84
N THR A 55 41.85 42.07 -6.13
CA THR A 55 42.29 43.44 -6.34
C THR A 55 42.55 44.10 -5.01
N GLN A 56 43.49 45.03 -4.97
CA GLN A 56 43.75 45.85 -3.80
C GLN A 56 43.29 47.27 -4.10
N LEU A 57 42.36 47.78 -3.31
CA LEU A 57 41.76 49.10 -3.50
C LEU A 57 42.20 50.03 -2.37
N ILE A 58 42.55 51.26 -2.72
CA ILE A 58 42.85 52.31 -1.74
C ILE A 58 41.62 53.21 -1.62
N TYR A 59 40.92 53.09 -0.48
CA TYR A 59 39.77 53.90 -0.16
C TYR A 59 40.19 55.12 0.67
N LYS A 60 39.97 56.32 0.15
CA LYS A 60 40.26 57.58 0.85
C LYS A 60 38.97 58.10 1.51
N PHE A 61 38.93 58.11 2.83
CA PHE A 61 37.76 58.52 3.60
C PHE A 61 37.94 59.94 4.16
N ASP A 62 36.85 60.60 4.52
CA ASP A 62 36.95 61.94 5.13
C ASP A 62 37.22 61.80 6.64
N SER A 63 37.98 62.71 7.25
CA SER A 63 38.36 62.62 8.67
C SER A 63 37.18 62.64 9.65
N ALA A 64 36.00 63.03 9.19
CA ALA A 64 34.76 63.01 9.95
C ALA A 64 34.03 61.64 9.94
N GLN A 65 34.44 60.70 9.07
CA GLN A 65 33.83 59.38 8.98
C GLN A 65 34.37 58.45 10.08
N ASN A 66 33.51 57.59 10.62
CA ASN A 66 33.87 56.65 11.67
C ASN A 66 34.74 55.51 11.10
N LEU A 67 36.01 55.48 11.49
CA LEU A 67 36.96 54.46 11.05
C LEU A 67 36.50 53.03 11.38
N THR A 68 35.90 52.82 12.55
CA THR A 68 35.43 51.49 12.97
C THR A 68 34.31 50.97 12.08
N GLU A 69 33.38 51.84 11.67
CA GLU A 69 32.31 51.47 10.73
C GLU A 69 32.88 51.10 9.36
N LEU A 70 33.86 51.86 8.86
CA LEU A 70 34.53 51.57 7.59
C LEU A 70 35.34 50.27 7.64
N LEU A 71 36.00 49.96 8.76
CA LEU A 71 36.71 48.69 8.99
C LEU A 71 35.76 47.51 9.20
N ASN A 72 34.50 47.75 9.57
CA ASN A 72 33.50 46.67 9.66
C ASN A 72 32.84 46.36 8.31
N ALA A 73 33.04 47.20 7.28
CA ALA A 73 32.49 46.94 5.95
C ALA A 73 33.05 45.62 5.39
N ASN A 74 32.15 44.74 4.95
CA ASN A 74 32.50 43.43 4.40
C ASN A 74 32.29 43.34 2.88
N TYR A 75 31.79 44.40 2.26
CA TYR A 75 31.48 44.43 0.84
C TYR A 75 31.82 45.78 0.19
N ALA A 76 32.34 45.72 -1.02
CA ALA A 76 32.68 46.89 -1.84
C ALA A 76 32.03 46.79 -3.21
N ILE A 77 31.52 47.91 -3.71
CA ILE A 77 30.93 48.00 -5.05
C ILE A 77 31.71 49.06 -5.81
N VAL A 78 32.22 48.68 -6.98
CA VAL A 78 33.01 49.56 -7.86
C VAL A 78 32.22 49.83 -9.13
N LYS A 79 31.96 51.11 -9.41
CA LYS A 79 31.31 51.56 -10.64
C LYS A 79 32.36 51.94 -11.68
N ASP A 80 32.26 51.36 -12.86
CA ASP A 80 32.91 51.81 -14.08
C ASP A 80 32.10 52.96 -14.69
N LEU A 81 32.70 54.15 -14.74
CA LEU A 81 32.05 55.35 -15.24
C LEU A 81 31.97 55.39 -16.78
N GLU A 82 32.79 54.61 -17.47
CA GLU A 82 32.86 54.58 -18.94
C GLU A 82 31.79 53.63 -19.51
N HIS A 83 31.59 52.49 -18.87
CA HIS A 83 30.69 51.43 -19.34
C HIS A 83 29.36 51.32 -18.56
N ASP A 84 29.13 52.17 -17.54
CA ASP A 84 28.02 52.06 -16.56
C ASP A 84 27.86 50.63 -15.98
N PHE A 85 28.99 49.99 -15.69
CA PHE A 85 29.05 48.63 -15.16
C PHE A 85 29.45 48.63 -13.68
N TYR A 86 28.96 47.66 -12.92
CA TYR A 86 29.23 47.53 -11.49
C TYR A 86 29.92 46.21 -11.20
N TYR A 87 31.09 46.29 -10.57
CA TYR A 87 31.81 45.15 -10.03
C TYR A 87 31.54 45.05 -8.53
N PHE A 88 31.20 43.85 -8.08
CA PHE A 88 30.90 43.59 -6.69
C PHE A 88 32.04 42.79 -6.05
N TYR A 89 32.46 43.15 -4.86
CA TYR A 89 33.64 42.59 -4.21
C TYR A 89 33.39 42.27 -2.74
N TRP A 90 33.83 41.09 -2.33
CA TRP A 90 34.09 40.73 -0.95
C TRP A 90 35.31 41.48 -0.42
N ILE A 91 35.20 42.08 0.76
CA ILE A 91 36.37 42.63 1.47
C ILE A 91 36.93 41.52 2.35
N ASN A 92 38.03 40.89 1.91
CA ASN A 92 38.66 39.79 2.64
C ASN A 92 39.47 40.29 3.84
N ASN A 93 40.07 41.47 3.70
CA ASN A 93 40.83 42.12 4.73
C ASN A 93 40.78 43.63 4.51
N ASN A 94 40.69 44.40 5.58
CA ASN A 94 40.83 45.84 5.53
C ASN A 94 41.82 46.28 6.61
N ARG A 95 42.63 47.28 6.29
CA ARG A 95 43.56 47.88 7.24
C ARG A 95 43.72 49.35 6.96
N GLN A 96 43.90 50.13 8.02
CA GLN A 96 44.30 51.52 7.88
C GLN A 96 45.76 51.58 7.43
N ASP A 97 46.01 52.39 6.41
CA ASP A 97 47.36 52.77 6.01
C ASP A 97 47.73 54.10 6.69
N ALA A 98 48.41 55.02 6.01
CA ALA A 98 48.73 56.33 6.58
C ALA A 98 47.53 57.30 6.50
N GLY A 99 47.17 57.89 7.65
CA GLY A 99 46.18 58.97 7.73
C GLY A 99 44.77 58.51 7.36
N ILE A 100 44.17 59.14 6.35
CA ILE A 100 42.76 58.94 5.94
C ILE A 100 42.60 57.91 4.80
N GLN A 101 43.41 56.86 4.81
CA GLN A 101 43.43 55.82 3.78
C GLN A 101 43.20 54.43 4.37
N LEU A 102 42.34 53.66 3.71
CA LEU A 102 42.15 52.24 3.96
C LEU A 102 42.66 51.44 2.76
N ILE A 103 43.41 50.39 3.02
CA ILE A 103 43.73 49.38 2.03
C ILE A 103 42.72 48.24 2.18
N LEU A 104 42.02 47.94 1.10
CA LEU A 104 41.02 46.90 1.00
C LEU A 104 41.56 45.79 0.10
N ASP A 105 41.77 44.60 0.67
CA ASP A 105 42.08 43.41 -0.10
C ASP A 105 40.75 42.76 -0.51
N CYS A 106 40.41 42.88 -1.78
CA CYS A 106 39.09 42.54 -2.32
C CYS A 106 39.13 41.28 -3.17
N GLU A 107 38.03 40.52 -3.17
CA GLU A 107 37.81 39.37 -4.04
C GLU A 107 36.46 39.49 -4.79
N LEU A 108 36.48 39.30 -6.11
CA LEU A 108 35.34 39.55 -6.98
C LEU A 108 34.18 38.59 -6.67
N ASP A 109 33.01 39.14 -6.38
CA ASP A 109 31.77 38.38 -6.37
C ASP A 109 31.30 38.14 -7.81
N ILE A 110 31.63 36.96 -8.34
CA ILE A 110 31.23 36.58 -9.70
C ILE A 110 29.72 36.40 -9.89
N PHE A 111 28.95 36.07 -8.83
CA PHE A 111 27.51 35.89 -8.93
C PHE A 111 26.83 37.25 -9.09
N GLN A 112 27.12 38.19 -8.20
CA GLN A 112 26.57 39.54 -8.31
C GLN A 112 27.08 40.26 -9.56
N THR A 113 28.32 40.02 -9.95
CA THR A 113 28.91 40.68 -11.12
C THR A 113 28.40 40.12 -12.44
N TYR A 114 28.29 38.79 -12.61
CA TYR A 114 28.04 38.19 -13.94
C TYR A 114 26.76 37.38 -14.08
N TYR A 115 26.26 36.69 -13.04
CA TYR A 115 25.23 35.64 -13.15
C TYR A 115 23.95 36.04 -13.91
N ILE A 116 23.50 37.29 -13.78
CA ILE A 116 22.29 37.81 -14.46
C ILE A 116 22.46 37.78 -15.99
N ASN A 117 23.67 37.95 -16.48
CA ASN A 117 23.97 38.07 -17.91
C ASN A 117 24.44 36.73 -18.53
N LEU A 118 24.58 35.67 -17.72
CA LEU A 118 25.07 34.38 -18.18
C LEU A 118 23.93 33.45 -18.57
N GLU A 119 24.14 32.73 -19.67
CA GLU A 119 23.31 31.61 -20.07
C GLU A 119 24.06 30.30 -19.86
N PHE A 120 23.39 29.33 -19.25
CA PHE A 120 23.98 28.02 -18.99
C PHE A 120 23.38 27.02 -19.98
N ASN A 121 24.24 26.38 -20.77
CA ASN A 121 23.82 25.30 -21.67
C ASN A 121 23.31 24.09 -20.85
N PRO A 122 22.52 23.19 -21.46
CA PRO A 122 22.06 21.99 -20.79
C PRO A 122 23.23 21.22 -20.16
N CYS A 123 23.11 20.96 -18.87
CA CYS A 123 24.15 20.38 -18.03
C CYS A 123 23.54 19.35 -17.08
N LYS A 124 24.37 18.53 -16.43
CA LYS A 124 23.87 17.49 -15.53
C LYS A 124 23.48 18.12 -14.20
N ILE A 125 22.18 18.20 -13.92
CA ILE A 125 21.63 18.64 -12.64
C ILE A 125 21.61 17.43 -11.70
N LEU A 126 22.36 17.50 -10.61
CA LEU A 126 22.46 16.45 -9.60
C LEU A 126 21.34 16.59 -8.57
N LYS A 127 21.22 17.79 -7.99
CA LYS A 127 20.16 18.15 -7.05
C LYS A 127 19.56 19.50 -7.39
N ALA A 128 18.25 19.61 -7.25
CA ALA A 128 17.55 20.88 -7.36
C ALA A 128 16.22 20.84 -6.61
N HIS A 129 15.69 22.01 -6.28
CA HIS A 129 14.27 22.10 -5.96
C HIS A 129 13.45 21.75 -7.22
N LEU A 130 12.31 21.10 -7.02
CA LEU A 130 11.37 20.76 -8.09
C LEU A 130 9.98 21.30 -7.76
N ASN A 131 9.16 21.48 -8.80
CA ASN A 131 7.75 21.79 -8.62
C ASN A 131 7.02 20.52 -8.11
N ARG A 132 6.49 20.59 -6.89
CA ARG A 132 5.79 19.48 -6.25
C ARG A 132 4.35 19.32 -6.74
N TRP A 133 3.76 20.37 -7.30
CA TRP A 133 2.32 20.50 -7.43
C TRP A 133 1.84 20.51 -8.87
N ILE A 134 0.65 19.97 -9.07
CA ILE A 134 -0.18 20.18 -10.26
C ILE A 134 -1.58 20.58 -9.80
N ASP A 135 -2.32 21.28 -10.65
CA ASP A 135 -3.69 21.65 -10.34
C ASP A 135 -4.55 20.41 -10.10
N SER A 136 -5.44 20.51 -9.11
CA SER A 136 -6.48 19.51 -8.89
C SER A 136 -7.76 19.88 -9.64
N SER A 137 -8.81 19.05 -9.51
CA SER A 137 -10.13 19.35 -10.04
C SER A 137 -10.78 20.56 -9.35
N ASP A 138 -10.45 20.80 -8.08
CA ASP A 138 -10.84 22.00 -7.35
C ASP A 138 -9.76 23.09 -7.57
N PRO A 139 -10.10 24.27 -8.14
CA PRO A 139 -9.12 25.32 -8.45
C PRO A 139 -8.42 25.91 -7.21
N LEU A 140 -9.02 25.77 -6.03
CA LEU A 140 -8.44 26.21 -4.75
C LEU A 140 -7.43 25.20 -4.19
N LYS A 141 -7.31 24.03 -4.81
CA LYS A 141 -6.47 22.93 -4.36
C LYS A 141 -5.41 22.55 -5.37
N VAL A 142 -4.38 21.89 -4.86
CA VAL A 142 -3.33 21.25 -5.64
C VAL A 142 -3.14 19.82 -5.17
N LYS A 143 -2.61 18.98 -6.05
CA LYS A 143 -2.18 17.62 -5.73
C LYS A 143 -0.72 17.42 -6.10
N PHE A 144 -0.10 16.40 -5.55
CA PHE A 144 1.27 16.08 -5.92
C PHE A 144 1.40 15.75 -7.42
N ASN A 145 2.51 16.18 -8.01
CA ASN A 145 2.84 15.88 -9.39
C ASN A 145 3.21 14.40 -9.54
N GLY A 146 2.20 13.58 -9.83
CA GLY A 146 2.33 12.15 -10.13
C GLY A 146 2.24 11.82 -11.62
N ASN A 147 2.54 12.77 -12.50
CA ASN A 147 2.63 12.49 -13.94
C ASN A 147 3.75 11.48 -14.22
N VAL A 148 3.63 10.66 -15.26
CA VAL A 148 4.62 9.62 -15.60
C VAL A 148 6.04 10.19 -15.75
N ASP A 149 6.17 11.40 -16.28
CA ASP A 149 7.45 12.10 -16.47
C ASP A 149 7.89 12.92 -15.24
N SER A 150 7.27 12.70 -14.08
CA SER A 150 7.59 13.45 -12.87
C SER A 150 8.99 13.13 -12.37
N LYS A 151 9.83 14.17 -12.37
CA LYS A 151 11.20 14.15 -11.84
C LYS A 151 11.24 13.81 -10.34
N LEU A 152 10.10 13.93 -9.64
CA LEU A 152 9.97 13.57 -8.23
C LEU A 152 10.03 12.06 -7.98
N PHE A 153 10.04 11.21 -9.00
CA PHE A 153 10.19 9.76 -8.81
C PHE A 153 11.65 9.29 -8.75
N GLU A 154 12.63 10.14 -9.09
CA GLU A 154 14.05 9.78 -9.05
C GLU A 154 14.53 9.55 -7.61
N LYS A 155 14.99 8.35 -7.27
CA LYS A 155 15.29 7.99 -5.88
C LYS A 155 16.36 8.88 -5.23
N ASP A 156 16.20 9.12 -3.93
CA ASP A 156 17.21 9.81 -3.13
C ASP A 156 18.25 8.81 -2.54
N TYR A 157 18.05 7.51 -2.76
CA TYR A 157 18.94 6.41 -2.34
C TYR A 157 19.23 6.40 -0.84
N VAL A 158 18.22 6.75 -0.03
CA VAL A 158 18.30 6.69 1.42
C VAL A 158 17.75 5.34 1.89
N ASP A 159 18.60 4.51 2.48
CA ASP A 159 18.18 3.22 3.04
C ASP A 159 17.87 3.37 4.53
N LEU A 160 16.61 3.69 4.85
CA LEU A 160 16.13 3.80 6.24
C LEU A 160 15.37 2.55 6.67
N PRO A 161 15.55 2.11 7.93
CA PRO A 161 14.80 0.98 8.47
C PRO A 161 13.31 1.34 8.63
N LYS A 162 12.46 0.72 7.80
CA LYS A 162 11.00 0.91 7.85
C LYS A 162 10.37 -0.03 8.88
N ARG A 163 9.36 0.47 9.61
CA ARG A 163 8.63 -0.28 10.64
C ARG A 163 7.16 -0.36 10.29
N LEU A 164 6.52 -1.47 10.64
CA LEU A 164 5.09 -1.65 10.48
C LEU A 164 4.36 -0.64 11.37
N ILE A 165 3.60 0.27 10.77
CA ILE A 165 2.78 1.27 11.49
C ILE A 165 1.32 0.86 11.56
N LYS A 166 0.82 0.13 10.56
CA LYS A 166 -0.58 -0.28 10.45
C LYS A 166 -0.69 -1.58 9.69
N ARG A 167 -1.51 -2.50 10.19
CA ARG A 167 -1.90 -3.73 9.48
C ARG A 167 -3.42 -3.79 9.47
N THR A 168 -4.00 -3.87 8.28
CA THR A 168 -5.44 -4.01 8.08
C THR A 168 -5.72 -5.33 7.37
N LYS A 169 -6.55 -6.17 7.99
CA LYS A 169 -7.08 -7.38 7.34
C LYS A 169 -8.10 -6.95 6.29
N LEU A 170 -7.98 -7.45 5.08
CA LEU A 170 -8.92 -7.19 4.00
C LEU A 170 -10.18 -8.04 4.16
N ASN A 171 -11.34 -7.40 3.99
CA ASN A 171 -12.62 -8.07 3.88
C ASN A 171 -13.02 -8.12 2.40
N LEU A 172 -13.37 -9.31 1.92
CA LEU A 172 -13.67 -9.54 0.50
C LEU A 172 -15.07 -9.08 0.09
N HIS A 173 -15.93 -8.66 1.04
CA HIS A 173 -17.32 -8.33 0.77
C HIS A 173 -17.67 -6.86 1.10
N PRO A 174 -17.03 -5.86 0.45
CA PRO A 174 -17.32 -4.47 0.75
C PRO A 174 -18.71 -4.05 0.26
N ASP A 175 -19.23 -3.00 0.91
CA ASP A 175 -20.51 -2.35 0.64
C ASP A 175 -20.55 -1.72 -0.76
N LEU A 176 -20.85 -2.52 -1.79
CA LEU A 176 -21.12 -2.05 -3.14
C LEU A 176 -22.61 -2.22 -3.46
N THR A 177 -23.35 -1.14 -3.16
CA THR A 177 -24.56 -0.54 -3.78
C THR A 177 -25.67 -1.36 -4.45
N SER A 178 -25.74 -2.68 -4.34
CA SER A 178 -26.99 -3.44 -4.64
C SER A 178 -27.28 -4.61 -3.70
N ASN A 179 -26.28 -5.20 -3.04
CA ASN A 179 -26.44 -6.29 -2.06
C ASN A 179 -25.59 -6.09 -0.78
N SER A 180 -25.42 -4.85 -0.34
CA SER A 180 -24.68 -4.50 0.89
C SER A 180 -25.10 -5.33 2.09
N LYS A 181 -26.40 -5.64 2.23
CA LYS A 181 -26.92 -6.48 3.32
C LYS A 181 -26.43 -7.93 3.28
N LEU A 182 -26.41 -8.57 2.11
CA LEU A 182 -25.92 -9.95 1.96
C LEU A 182 -24.41 -10.02 2.20
N ASN A 183 -23.66 -9.10 1.59
CA ASN A 183 -22.21 -8.95 1.82
C ASN A 183 -21.89 -8.77 3.30
N LYS A 184 -22.53 -7.79 3.94
CA LYS A 184 -22.36 -7.51 5.36
C LYS A 184 -22.73 -8.71 6.23
N TRP A 185 -23.84 -9.40 5.92
CA TRP A 185 -24.25 -10.57 6.69
C TRP A 185 -23.24 -11.73 6.57
N LEU A 186 -22.72 -11.98 5.36
CA LEU A 186 -21.68 -13.00 5.14
C LEU A 186 -20.40 -12.64 5.90
N ASP A 187 -19.98 -11.38 5.85
CA ASP A 187 -18.83 -10.88 6.60
C ASP A 187 -19.03 -10.99 8.12
N GLU A 188 -20.25 -10.79 8.63
CA GLU A 188 -20.53 -10.86 10.07
C GLU A 188 -20.66 -12.31 10.59
N ASN A 189 -21.10 -13.25 9.75
CA ASN A 189 -21.49 -14.60 10.21
C ASN A 189 -20.62 -15.74 9.66
N VAL A 190 -20.02 -15.61 8.47
CA VAL A 190 -19.21 -16.68 7.83
C VAL A 190 -17.72 -16.37 8.01
N GLU A 191 -16.95 -17.35 8.49
CA GLU A 191 -15.49 -17.23 8.63
C GLU A 191 -14.78 -17.66 7.34
N TYR A 192 -15.18 -18.81 6.78
CA TYR A 192 -14.68 -19.35 5.51
C TYR A 192 -15.65 -20.39 4.95
N TRP A 193 -15.37 -20.84 3.73
CA TRP A 193 -16.09 -21.87 3.00
C TRP A 193 -15.23 -23.11 2.86
N GLN A 194 -15.83 -24.27 3.11
CA GLN A 194 -15.20 -25.56 2.92
C GLN A 194 -15.67 -26.16 1.59
N TYR A 195 -14.73 -26.40 0.68
CA TYR A 195 -14.93 -26.98 -0.63
C TYR A 195 -14.48 -28.44 -0.64
N LEU A 196 -15.35 -29.34 -1.07
CA LEU A 196 -15.08 -30.76 -1.22
C LEU A 196 -15.06 -31.12 -2.71
N TYR A 197 -13.88 -31.50 -3.20
CA TYR A 197 -13.65 -31.96 -4.56
C TYR A 197 -13.86 -33.46 -4.65
N VAL A 198 -14.72 -33.87 -5.58
CA VAL A 198 -15.20 -35.24 -5.66
C VAL A 198 -15.25 -35.77 -7.09
N SER A 199 -15.37 -37.09 -7.23
CA SER A 199 -15.56 -37.76 -8.51
C SER A 199 -16.86 -37.32 -9.18
N ASN A 200 -16.80 -37.10 -10.49
CA ASN A 200 -17.96 -36.89 -11.33
C ASN A 200 -18.73 -38.23 -11.48
N GLY A 201 -19.79 -38.41 -10.69
CA GLY A 201 -20.53 -39.67 -10.59
C GLY A 201 -21.85 -39.51 -9.82
N ASN A 202 -22.54 -40.62 -9.57
CA ASN A 202 -23.76 -40.61 -8.76
C ASN A 202 -23.41 -40.53 -7.27
N TRP A 203 -24.12 -39.66 -6.58
CA TRP A 203 -23.97 -39.40 -5.15
C TRP A 203 -25.26 -39.73 -4.42
N ASN A 204 -25.13 -40.52 -3.36
CA ASN A 204 -26.25 -40.84 -2.49
C ASN A 204 -26.49 -39.69 -1.53
N PHE A 205 -27.69 -39.14 -1.58
CA PHE A 205 -28.19 -38.19 -0.59
C PHE A 205 -29.36 -38.80 0.17
N TYR A 206 -29.54 -38.38 1.41
CA TYR A 206 -30.71 -38.76 2.20
C TYR A 206 -31.94 -38.00 1.71
N ASN A 207 -33.00 -38.73 1.34
CA ASN A 207 -34.25 -38.14 0.89
C ASN A 207 -35.32 -38.20 1.99
N ASN A 208 -35.70 -37.03 2.47
CA ASN A 208 -36.72 -36.88 3.51
C ASN A 208 -38.16 -37.08 3.01
N ASN A 209 -38.39 -37.08 1.69
CA ASN A 209 -39.74 -37.25 1.15
C ASN A 209 -40.18 -38.72 1.08
N LEU A 210 -39.27 -39.67 1.35
CA LEU A 210 -39.51 -41.10 1.23
C LEU A 210 -38.79 -41.82 2.38
N ASN A 211 -39.47 -42.00 3.52
CA ASN A 211 -39.00 -42.78 4.68
C ASN A 211 -38.14 -44.00 4.26
N SER A 212 -36.81 -43.85 4.25
CA SER A 212 -35.77 -44.85 3.93
C SER A 212 -35.35 -45.11 2.46
N THR A 213 -35.24 -44.10 1.60
CA THR A 213 -34.48 -44.30 0.32
C THR A 213 -33.42 -43.23 0.09
N THR A 214 -32.15 -43.66 0.00
CA THR A 214 -31.10 -42.85 -0.60
C THR A 214 -31.49 -42.53 -2.04
N VAL A 215 -31.41 -41.26 -2.43
CA VAL A 215 -31.60 -40.89 -3.84
C VAL A 215 -30.22 -40.79 -4.48
N ASP A 216 -30.05 -41.52 -5.57
CA ASP A 216 -28.96 -41.34 -6.52
C ASP A 216 -29.16 -39.99 -7.20
N VAL A 217 -28.53 -38.96 -6.64
CA VAL A 217 -28.44 -37.66 -7.29
C VAL A 217 -27.15 -37.69 -8.08
N LYS A 218 -27.30 -37.77 -9.41
CA LYS A 218 -26.25 -37.24 -10.27
C LYS A 218 -26.30 -35.72 -10.09
N PRO A 219 -25.20 -35.04 -9.72
CA PRO A 219 -25.15 -33.58 -9.78
C PRO A 219 -25.68 -33.15 -11.16
N ILE A 220 -26.88 -32.58 -11.21
CA ILE A 220 -27.66 -32.56 -12.45
C ILE A 220 -27.00 -31.61 -13.44
N TYR A 221 -26.61 -32.20 -14.57
CA TYR A 221 -25.94 -31.60 -15.72
C TYR A 221 -26.98 -31.10 -16.72
N TYR A 222 -27.32 -29.81 -16.69
CA TYR A 222 -28.14 -29.17 -17.73
C TYR A 222 -27.34 -28.06 -18.41
N GLY A 223 -26.61 -28.42 -19.46
CA GLY A 223 -25.90 -27.49 -20.33
C GLY A 223 -24.52 -28.00 -20.70
N ASN A 224 -24.22 -28.08 -21.99
CA ASN A 224 -22.91 -28.48 -22.51
C ASN A 224 -21.79 -27.60 -21.93
N LYS A 225 -21.00 -28.16 -20.99
CA LYS A 225 -19.58 -27.95 -20.68
C LYS A 225 -19.37 -28.02 -19.14
N ASN A 226 -18.48 -28.89 -18.70
CA ASN A 226 -18.02 -29.10 -17.31
C ASN A 226 -17.26 -27.88 -16.75
N THR A 227 -17.77 -26.65 -16.86
CA THR A 227 -16.95 -25.44 -16.64
C THR A 227 -16.65 -25.21 -15.15
N LEU A 228 -15.54 -25.79 -14.64
CA LEU A 228 -14.99 -25.45 -13.32
C LEU A 228 -14.62 -23.96 -13.23
N PHE A 229 -14.36 -23.38 -14.39
CA PHE A 229 -13.76 -22.08 -14.59
C PHE A 229 -14.45 -21.45 -15.82
N VAL A 230 -15.05 -20.27 -15.68
CA VAL A 230 -15.48 -19.45 -16.83
C VAL A 230 -14.63 -18.18 -16.85
N GLN A 231 -13.65 -18.10 -17.75
CA GLN A 231 -12.95 -16.83 -18.01
C GLN A 231 -13.98 -15.78 -18.47
N ASN A 232 -13.73 -14.50 -18.18
CA ASN A 232 -14.60 -13.38 -18.56
C ASN A 232 -14.91 -13.32 -20.08
N ASP A 233 -14.13 -14.03 -20.89
CA ASP A 233 -14.23 -14.06 -22.35
C ASP A 233 -15.14 -15.20 -22.88
N GLY A 234 -15.84 -15.92 -21.99
CA GLY A 234 -16.72 -17.04 -22.36
C GLY A 234 -16.00 -18.37 -22.63
N ASN A 235 -14.67 -18.40 -22.45
CA ASN A 235 -13.88 -19.63 -22.50
C ASN A 235 -13.91 -20.34 -21.15
N SER A 236 -14.23 -21.62 -21.17
CA SER A 236 -14.35 -22.42 -19.96
C SER A 236 -13.30 -23.50 -19.86
N LEU A 237 -12.59 -23.57 -18.73
CA LEU A 237 -11.79 -24.75 -18.41
C LEU A 237 -12.73 -25.78 -17.79
N ASN A 238 -12.89 -26.88 -18.51
CA ASN A 238 -13.66 -28.00 -18.03
C ASN A 238 -12.79 -28.92 -17.18
N GLY A 239 -13.29 -29.41 -16.05
CA GLY A 239 -12.61 -30.51 -15.37
C GLY A 239 -13.55 -31.61 -14.91
N ASP A 240 -12.94 -32.75 -14.60
CA ASP A 240 -13.62 -34.01 -14.36
C ASP A 240 -14.02 -34.22 -12.88
N VAL A 241 -14.10 -33.13 -12.12
CA VAL A 241 -14.44 -33.14 -10.69
C VAL A 241 -15.72 -32.36 -10.44
N SER A 242 -16.57 -32.89 -9.56
CA SER A 242 -17.69 -32.12 -9.00
C SER A 242 -17.24 -31.48 -7.68
N VAL A 243 -17.87 -30.36 -7.31
CA VAL A 243 -17.49 -29.60 -6.12
C VAL A 243 -18.71 -29.37 -5.26
N PHE A 244 -18.60 -29.74 -3.99
CA PHE A 244 -19.57 -29.40 -2.96
C PHE A 244 -18.99 -28.31 -2.05
N ALA A 245 -19.85 -27.45 -1.50
CA ALA A 245 -19.43 -26.39 -0.60
C ALA A 245 -20.35 -26.26 0.62
N VAL A 246 -19.78 -25.90 1.76
CA VAL A 246 -20.51 -25.56 2.99
C VAL A 246 -19.87 -24.35 3.67
N PRO A 247 -20.65 -23.49 4.32
CA PRO A 247 -20.12 -22.39 5.11
C PRO A 247 -19.61 -22.91 6.46
N VAL A 248 -18.51 -22.33 6.92
CA VAL A 248 -18.04 -22.42 8.30
C VAL A 248 -18.26 -21.08 8.98
N TYR A 249 -19.05 -21.09 10.04
CA TYR A 249 -19.48 -19.87 10.73
C TYR A 249 -18.44 -19.37 11.72
N LYS A 250 -18.45 -18.06 11.98
CA LYS A 250 -17.67 -17.43 13.06
C LYS A 250 -18.12 -17.97 14.41
N LYS A 251 -17.22 -18.00 15.39
CA LYS A 251 -17.50 -18.50 16.74
C LYS A 251 -18.71 -17.82 17.40
N ASP A 252 -18.84 -16.52 17.19
CA ASP A 252 -19.90 -15.69 17.79
C ASP A 252 -21.05 -15.41 16.80
N ALA A 253 -21.09 -16.12 15.67
CA ALA A 253 -22.16 -15.98 14.69
C ALA A 253 -23.48 -16.47 15.29
N THR A 254 -24.50 -15.62 15.22
CA THR A 254 -25.87 -15.98 15.65
C THR A 254 -26.78 -16.26 14.46
N GLY A 255 -26.33 -15.93 13.24
CA GLY A 255 -27.03 -16.19 11.99
C GLY A 255 -26.49 -17.40 11.24
N GLN A 256 -27.38 -18.12 10.57
CA GLN A 256 -27.04 -19.23 9.69
C GLN A 256 -27.69 -19.09 8.31
N ILE A 257 -27.08 -19.72 7.31
CA ILE A 257 -27.67 -19.85 5.98
C ILE A 257 -28.69 -20.98 6.04
N MET A 258 -29.91 -20.68 5.61
CA MET A 258 -31.02 -21.62 5.57
C MET A 258 -31.71 -21.63 4.20
N HIS A 259 -32.21 -22.79 3.82
CA HIS A 259 -33.13 -22.94 2.71
C HIS A 259 -34.49 -23.40 3.24
N TYR A 260 -35.55 -22.72 2.79
CA TYR A 260 -36.92 -23.03 3.16
C TYR A 260 -37.67 -23.49 1.92
N ASN A 261 -38.29 -24.66 1.99
CA ASN A 261 -39.18 -25.15 0.95
C ASN A 261 -40.53 -25.52 1.56
N THR A 262 -41.60 -25.03 0.93
CA THR A 262 -42.98 -25.42 1.22
C THR A 262 -43.42 -26.44 0.19
N TYR A 263 -43.82 -27.63 0.63
CA TYR A 263 -44.46 -28.60 -0.26
C TYR A 263 -45.81 -29.04 0.30
N THR A 264 -46.75 -29.33 -0.59
CA THR A 264 -48.04 -29.90 -0.22
C THR A 264 -48.00 -31.39 -0.50
N ASP A 265 -48.26 -32.22 0.51
CA ASP A 265 -48.31 -33.66 0.31
C ASP A 265 -49.55 -34.10 -0.50
N GLY A 266 -49.62 -35.39 -0.84
CA GLY A 266 -50.77 -35.96 -1.55
C GLY A 266 -52.10 -35.90 -0.79
N GLY A 267 -52.08 -35.50 0.49
CA GLY A 267 -53.26 -35.27 1.34
C GLY A 267 -53.64 -33.79 1.47
N GLY A 268 -52.93 -32.87 0.82
CA GLY A 268 -53.20 -31.43 0.90
C GLY A 268 -52.59 -30.73 2.11
N ILE A 269 -51.76 -31.42 2.92
CA ILE A 269 -51.08 -30.83 4.07
C ILE A 269 -49.83 -30.10 3.58
N VAL A 270 -49.67 -28.85 4.00
CA VAL A 270 -48.48 -28.04 3.72
C VAL A 270 -47.41 -28.38 4.75
N HIS A 271 -46.24 -28.80 4.27
CA HIS A 271 -45.05 -29.09 5.07
C HIS A 271 -43.98 -28.02 4.80
N ASP A 272 -43.40 -27.50 5.89
CA ASP A 272 -42.26 -26.58 5.86
C ASP A 272 -40.96 -27.36 6.11
N LEU A 273 -40.13 -27.50 5.08
CA LEU A 273 -38.79 -28.08 5.22
C LEU A 273 -37.76 -26.96 5.34
N SER A 274 -36.94 -27.04 6.39
CA SER A 274 -35.83 -26.11 6.63
C SER A 274 -34.51 -26.86 6.59
N TYR A 275 -33.63 -26.46 5.67
CA TYR A 275 -32.26 -26.97 5.59
C TYR A 275 -31.28 -25.92 6.09
N ARG A 276 -30.42 -26.29 7.03
CA ARG A 276 -29.31 -25.48 7.50
C ARG A 276 -28.04 -25.87 6.76
N PHE A 277 -27.38 -24.91 6.12
CA PHE A 277 -26.08 -25.17 5.52
C PHE A 277 -25.03 -25.14 6.61
N ASN A 278 -24.38 -26.26 6.88
CA ASN A 278 -23.35 -26.37 7.90
C ASN A 278 -22.35 -27.48 7.54
N PRO A 279 -21.22 -27.56 8.24
CA PRO A 279 -20.19 -28.57 7.97
C PRO A 279 -20.66 -30.02 8.15
N GLU A 280 -21.66 -30.26 9.01
CA GLU A 280 -22.24 -31.60 9.26
C GLU A 280 -22.79 -32.25 7.98
N ALA A 281 -23.22 -31.47 7.00
CA ALA A 281 -23.69 -31.98 5.71
C ALA A 281 -22.61 -32.76 4.95
N ILE A 282 -21.32 -32.38 5.10
CA ILE A 282 -20.19 -33.12 4.49
C ILE A 282 -19.99 -34.47 5.18
N ASP A 283 -20.15 -34.54 6.49
CA ASP A 283 -20.01 -35.80 7.24
C ASP A 283 -21.13 -36.77 6.88
N ASN A 284 -22.36 -36.28 6.79
CA ASN A 284 -23.50 -37.06 6.30
C ASN A 284 -23.25 -37.58 4.88
N LEU A 285 -22.76 -36.74 3.97
CA LEU A 285 -22.44 -37.15 2.60
C LEU A 285 -21.40 -38.28 2.56
N ARG A 286 -20.39 -38.25 3.44
CA ARG A 286 -19.35 -39.29 3.54
C ARG A 286 -19.91 -40.61 4.07
N ILE A 287 -20.80 -40.57 5.06
CA ILE A 287 -21.44 -41.76 5.60
C ILE A 287 -22.21 -42.51 4.51
N TYR A 288 -22.97 -41.79 3.68
CA TYR A 288 -23.78 -42.38 2.59
C TYR A 288 -22.97 -42.76 1.34
N ASN A 289 -21.75 -42.25 1.20
CA ASN A 289 -20.87 -42.49 0.05
C ASN A 289 -19.50 -42.98 0.51
N ASN A 290 -19.45 -44.06 1.30
CA ASN A 290 -18.24 -44.60 1.91
C ASN A 290 -17.27 -45.29 0.91
N ASP A 291 -17.00 -44.65 -0.22
CA ASP A 291 -16.03 -45.07 -1.23
C ASP A 291 -14.94 -44.00 -1.33
N ALA A 292 -13.72 -44.37 -0.92
CA ALA A 292 -12.57 -43.47 -0.91
C ALA A 292 -12.18 -42.98 -2.32
N SER A 293 -12.54 -43.71 -3.38
CA SER A 293 -12.28 -43.29 -4.76
C SER A 293 -13.13 -42.10 -5.21
N LYS A 294 -14.19 -41.79 -4.45
CA LYS A 294 -15.11 -40.69 -4.74
C LYS A 294 -14.64 -39.34 -4.20
N PHE A 295 -13.69 -39.28 -3.27
CA PHE A 295 -13.23 -38.03 -2.64
C PHE A 295 -11.78 -37.72 -3.00
N PHE A 296 -11.53 -36.51 -3.52
CA PHE A 296 -10.20 -36.11 -3.97
C PHE A 296 -9.52 -35.13 -3.01
N ALA A 297 -10.21 -34.07 -2.60
CA ALA A 297 -9.63 -33.05 -1.74
C ALA A 297 -10.70 -32.29 -0.95
N VAL A 298 -10.30 -31.74 0.19
CA VAL A 298 -11.08 -30.75 0.96
C VAL A 298 -10.24 -29.50 1.07
N LYS A 299 -10.82 -28.33 0.82
CA LYS A 299 -10.15 -27.05 0.92
C LYS A 299 -10.94 -26.01 1.67
N ALA A 300 -10.25 -25.10 2.31
CA ALA A 300 -10.84 -23.89 2.88
C ALA A 300 -10.53 -22.67 1.99
N SER A 301 -11.52 -21.79 1.81
CA SER A 301 -11.35 -20.50 1.13
C SER A 301 -12.30 -19.47 1.71
N ILE A 302 -11.91 -18.21 1.70
CA ILE A 302 -12.74 -17.07 2.09
C ILE A 302 -13.73 -16.67 0.98
N THR A 303 -13.57 -17.20 -0.23
CA THR A 303 -14.43 -16.93 -1.38
C THR A 303 -15.71 -17.79 -1.31
N PRO A 304 -16.93 -17.21 -1.42
CA PRO A 304 -18.18 -17.97 -1.47
C PRO A 304 -18.35 -18.76 -2.78
N PRO A 305 -19.14 -19.85 -2.78
CA PRO A 305 -19.35 -20.70 -3.96
C PRO A 305 -20.25 -20.06 -5.02
N PHE A 306 -20.62 -18.79 -4.84
CA PHE A 306 -21.56 -18.07 -5.68
C PHE A 306 -21.19 -16.59 -5.83
N GLU A 307 -21.67 -15.98 -6.92
CA GLU A 307 -21.45 -14.56 -7.21
C GLU A 307 -22.50 -13.69 -6.49
N ILE A 308 -22.08 -12.94 -5.47
CA ILE A 308 -22.99 -12.17 -4.61
C ILE A 308 -23.80 -11.11 -5.38
N THR A 309 -23.23 -10.53 -6.44
CA THR A 309 -23.87 -9.51 -7.28
C THR A 309 -25.01 -10.06 -8.13
N SER A 310 -25.13 -11.39 -8.28
CA SER A 310 -26.19 -12.04 -9.07
C SER A 310 -27.50 -12.25 -8.29
N TYR A 311 -27.58 -11.85 -7.02
CA TYR A 311 -28.74 -12.10 -6.16
C TYR A 311 -29.54 -10.84 -5.85
N THR A 312 -30.84 -10.96 -5.60
CA THR A 312 -31.71 -9.81 -5.27
C THR A 312 -32.44 -10.06 -3.95
N GLU A 313 -32.38 -9.08 -3.03
CA GLU A 313 -33.10 -9.14 -1.76
C GLU A 313 -34.62 -9.29 -1.99
N ASN A 314 -35.28 -10.10 -1.17
CA ASN A 314 -36.68 -10.51 -1.21
C ASN A 314 -37.08 -11.41 -2.40
N THR A 315 -36.31 -11.45 -3.47
CA THR A 315 -36.53 -12.36 -4.61
C THR A 315 -35.74 -13.66 -4.45
N ASP A 316 -34.43 -13.56 -4.26
CA ASP A 316 -33.50 -14.70 -4.21
C ASP A 316 -33.08 -15.03 -2.77
N TYR A 317 -33.02 -14.02 -1.90
CA TYR A 317 -32.70 -14.20 -0.49
C TYR A 317 -33.46 -13.20 0.40
N GLU A 318 -33.58 -13.50 1.68
CA GLU A 318 -34.03 -12.56 2.70
C GLU A 318 -33.29 -12.82 4.02
N ILE A 319 -33.18 -11.81 4.88
CA ILE A 319 -32.60 -11.98 6.22
C ILE A 319 -33.73 -11.89 7.25
N VAL A 320 -34.03 -13.00 7.92
CA VAL A 320 -35.12 -13.09 8.90
C VAL A 320 -34.58 -13.70 10.20
N SER A 321 -34.81 -13.01 11.32
CA SER A 321 -34.31 -13.42 12.64
C SER A 321 -32.80 -13.71 12.63
N ASN A 322 -32.04 -12.84 11.96
CA ASN A 322 -30.61 -12.95 11.69
C ASN A 322 -30.17 -14.15 10.83
N ASN A 323 -31.08 -14.93 10.25
CA ASN A 323 -30.71 -16.02 9.35
C ASN A 323 -30.86 -15.59 7.89
N LEU A 324 -29.85 -15.92 7.08
CA LEU A 324 -29.89 -15.73 5.64
C LEU A 324 -30.71 -16.84 5.01
N ARG A 325 -31.92 -16.52 4.57
CA ARG A 325 -32.82 -17.46 3.89
C ARG A 325 -32.64 -17.35 2.39
N ILE A 326 -32.28 -18.45 1.75
CA ILE A 326 -32.17 -18.55 0.29
C ILE A 326 -33.48 -19.12 -0.26
N LYS A 327 -34.12 -18.41 -1.18
CA LYS A 327 -35.40 -18.77 -1.80
C LYS A 327 -35.16 -19.62 -3.06
N GLY A 328 -35.87 -20.75 -3.21
CA GLY A 328 -35.75 -21.65 -4.38
C GLY A 328 -36.61 -22.91 -4.23
N SER A 329 -36.79 -23.69 -5.31
CA SER A 329 -37.49 -24.99 -5.28
C SER A 329 -36.50 -26.16 -5.40
N LEU A 330 -36.70 -27.23 -4.62
CA LEU A 330 -35.92 -28.48 -4.68
C LEU A 330 -36.11 -29.29 -5.97
N LEU A 331 -37.25 -29.10 -6.66
CA LEU A 331 -37.63 -29.90 -7.85
C LEU A 331 -37.39 -29.16 -9.18
N TYR A 332 -37.35 -27.84 -9.13
CA TYR A 332 -36.95 -26.97 -10.23
C TYR A 332 -35.98 -25.96 -9.64
N PRO A 333 -34.66 -26.21 -9.65
CA PRO A 333 -33.71 -25.28 -9.09
C PRO A 333 -33.85 -23.96 -9.85
N ASN A 334 -34.56 -23.01 -9.23
CA ASN A 334 -34.59 -21.64 -9.70
C ASN A 334 -33.13 -21.18 -9.76
N LYS A 335 -32.79 -20.54 -10.87
CA LYS A 335 -31.45 -20.06 -11.16
C LYS A 335 -30.95 -19.13 -10.04
N LEU A 336 -30.32 -19.69 -9.03
CA LEU A 336 -29.30 -19.01 -8.25
C LEU A 336 -27.98 -19.10 -9.04
N GLY A 337 -28.01 -18.73 -10.32
CA GLY A 337 -26.91 -18.48 -11.26
C GLY A 337 -25.87 -19.57 -11.54
N SER A 338 -25.59 -20.47 -10.60
CA SER A 338 -24.34 -21.25 -10.55
C SER A 338 -24.30 -22.37 -9.49
N VAL A 339 -25.34 -22.58 -8.66
CA VAL A 339 -25.29 -23.53 -7.52
C VAL A 339 -26.62 -24.30 -7.37
N ASP A 340 -26.56 -25.62 -7.16
CA ASP A 340 -27.73 -26.43 -6.72
C ASP A 340 -27.73 -26.68 -5.21
N PHE A 341 -28.90 -27.06 -4.70
CA PHE A 341 -29.14 -27.34 -3.29
C PHE A 341 -29.63 -28.77 -3.11
N TYR A 342 -29.01 -29.50 -2.19
CA TYR A 342 -29.52 -30.80 -1.75
C TYR A 342 -29.47 -30.91 -0.23
N GLY A 343 -30.52 -31.50 0.32
CA GLY A 343 -30.58 -31.92 1.71
C GLY A 343 -29.72 -33.14 1.97
N THR A 344 -29.08 -33.17 3.13
CA THR A 344 -28.47 -34.35 3.74
C THR A 344 -29.05 -34.45 5.14
N ALA A 345 -29.55 -35.61 5.54
CA ALA A 345 -29.95 -35.84 6.93
C ALA A 345 -29.44 -37.22 7.36
N PRO A 346 -29.15 -37.42 8.66
CA PRO A 346 -28.87 -38.74 9.21
C PRO A 346 -30.13 -39.62 9.22
N GLU A 347 -29.92 -40.94 9.19
CA GLU A 347 -30.96 -41.98 9.03
C GLU A 347 -32.03 -42.04 10.13
N ASN A 348 -31.93 -41.28 11.23
CA ASN A 348 -32.75 -41.51 12.43
C ASN A 348 -33.10 -40.25 13.24
N LEU A 349 -33.47 -39.13 12.60
CA LEU A 349 -33.97 -37.96 13.35
C LEU A 349 -35.34 -37.51 12.86
N ASP A 350 -36.33 -37.73 13.73
CA ASP A 350 -37.61 -37.04 13.80
C ASP A 350 -37.39 -35.57 14.24
N SER A 351 -36.47 -34.87 13.58
CA SER A 351 -36.08 -33.49 13.92
C SER A 351 -36.39 -32.52 12.80
N THR A 352 -36.90 -31.36 13.21
CA THR A 352 -37.39 -30.26 12.38
C THR A 352 -36.28 -29.47 11.66
N LEU A 353 -35.02 -29.92 11.69
CA LEU A 353 -33.87 -29.21 11.10
C LEU A 353 -32.93 -30.18 10.36
N GLN A 354 -32.96 -30.12 9.04
CA GLN A 354 -32.14 -30.95 8.14
C GLN A 354 -30.86 -30.19 7.76
N THR A 355 -29.78 -30.89 7.39
CA THR A 355 -28.53 -30.24 6.96
C THR A 355 -28.48 -30.09 5.43
N GLY A 356 -27.90 -29.01 4.91
CA GLY A 356 -27.86 -28.70 3.48
C GLY A 356 -26.43 -28.53 2.96
N ILE A 357 -26.21 -28.91 1.71
CA ILE A 357 -24.94 -28.70 1.00
C ILE A 357 -25.14 -27.97 -0.31
N PHE A 358 -24.20 -27.09 -0.66
CA PHE A 358 -24.16 -26.44 -1.96
C PHE A 358 -23.46 -27.35 -2.98
N ILE A 359 -24.05 -27.53 -4.15
CA ILE A 359 -23.37 -28.13 -5.31
C ILE A 359 -22.93 -27.01 -6.23
N VAL A 360 -21.62 -26.79 -6.32
CA VAL A 360 -21.04 -25.74 -7.15
C VAL A 360 -21.07 -26.20 -8.61
N ARG A 361 -21.93 -25.59 -9.43
CA ARG A 361 -22.01 -25.89 -10.87
C ARG A 361 -21.01 -25.08 -11.68
N ILE A 362 -20.87 -23.80 -11.34
CA ILE A 362 -19.97 -22.87 -12.00
C ILE A 362 -19.32 -22.01 -10.91
N GLN A 363 -18.00 -22.03 -10.85
CA GLN A 363 -17.28 -20.99 -10.14
C GLN A 363 -16.89 -19.89 -11.14
N LYS A 364 -17.50 -18.72 -11.01
CA LYS A 364 -17.14 -17.56 -11.81
C LYS A 364 -15.84 -16.94 -11.28
N PHE A 365 -15.01 -16.46 -12.19
CA PHE A 365 -13.84 -15.64 -11.89
C PHE A 365 -14.29 -14.23 -11.53
N THR A 366 -14.93 -14.06 -10.38
CA THR A 366 -15.37 -12.74 -9.94
C THR A 366 -14.19 -12.04 -9.26
N ASN A 367 -13.78 -10.89 -9.80
CA ASN A 367 -12.82 -10.02 -9.12
C ASN A 367 -13.55 -9.34 -7.95
N PHE A 368 -13.07 -9.56 -6.73
CA PHE A 368 -13.54 -8.80 -5.58
C PHE A 368 -12.86 -7.43 -5.58
N GLU A 369 -13.65 -6.37 -5.57
CA GLU A 369 -13.14 -5.00 -5.46
C GLU A 369 -13.17 -4.56 -4.00
N ILE A 370 -12.05 -4.10 -3.45
CA ILE A 370 -11.92 -3.70 -2.04
C ILE A 370 -11.46 -2.25 -1.99
N ASN A 371 -12.16 -1.39 -1.25
CA ASN A 371 -11.73 -0.02 -1.03
C ASN A 371 -10.83 0.05 0.20
N TYR A 372 -9.70 0.75 0.08
CA TYR A 372 -8.77 1.04 1.16
C TYR A 372 -8.43 2.53 1.15
N THR A 373 -8.37 3.14 2.33
CA THR A 373 -8.03 4.56 2.48
C THR A 373 -6.71 4.67 3.25
N LEU A 374 -5.72 5.31 2.61
CA LEU A 374 -4.47 5.68 3.23
C LEU A 374 -4.67 6.81 4.24
N ASP A 375 -3.81 6.84 5.26
CA ASP A 375 -3.81 7.91 6.24
C ASP A 375 -3.17 9.20 5.67
N ASP A 376 -2.30 9.07 4.67
CA ASP A 376 -1.64 10.19 3.98
C ASP A 376 -2.59 11.00 3.08
N ASP A 377 -2.35 12.31 3.02
CA ASP A 377 -3.06 13.23 2.12
C ASP A 377 -2.27 13.44 0.83
N PHE A 378 -3.00 13.62 -0.28
CA PHE A 378 -2.43 13.82 -1.62
C PHE A 378 -2.96 15.09 -2.31
N GLU A 379 -3.93 15.75 -1.69
CA GLU A 379 -4.58 16.97 -2.18
C GLU A 379 -4.67 17.99 -1.05
N PHE A 380 -4.30 19.24 -1.32
CA PHE A 380 -4.14 20.28 -0.31
C PHE A 380 -4.68 21.62 -0.80
N LEU A 381 -5.14 22.46 0.12
CA LEU A 381 -5.54 23.84 -0.17
C LEU A 381 -4.30 24.70 -0.45
N LYS A 382 -4.35 25.50 -1.53
CA LYS A 382 -3.26 26.44 -1.91
C LYS A 382 -2.94 27.41 -0.76
N SER A 383 -3.97 27.95 -0.10
CA SER A 383 -3.81 28.89 1.01
C SER A 383 -3.05 28.30 2.20
N SER A 384 -3.32 27.03 2.54
CA SER A 384 -2.64 26.34 3.65
C SER A 384 -1.15 26.09 3.41
N ILE A 385 -0.73 26.04 2.15
CA ILE A 385 0.68 25.90 1.75
C ILE A 385 1.38 27.26 1.78
N ILE A 386 0.72 28.31 1.26
CA ILE A 386 1.29 29.66 1.12
C ILE A 386 1.46 30.36 2.47
N SER A 387 0.43 30.33 3.32
CA SER A 387 0.43 31.08 4.59
C SER A 387 0.89 30.24 5.79
N GLY A 388 1.30 28.99 5.58
CA GLY A 388 1.68 28.06 6.64
C GLY A 388 3.16 28.10 7.00
N THR A 389 3.51 27.52 8.15
CA THR A 389 4.88 27.07 8.42
C THR A 389 5.19 25.84 7.57
N GLU A 390 6.48 25.59 7.28
CA GLU A 390 6.86 24.39 6.54
C GLU A 390 6.38 23.12 7.28
N ASP A 391 5.73 22.22 6.55
CA ASP A 391 5.18 20.97 7.07
C ASP A 391 5.60 19.84 6.14
N LYS A 392 6.16 18.79 6.72
CA LYS A 392 6.64 17.61 5.98
C LYS A 392 5.55 16.91 5.18
N LYS A 393 4.27 17.07 5.54
CA LYS A 393 3.17 16.49 4.75
C LYS A 393 3.11 17.04 3.32
N TYR A 394 3.71 18.20 3.08
CA TYR A 394 3.82 18.81 1.76
C TYR A 394 5.03 18.32 0.96
N ASN A 395 5.81 17.37 1.49
CA ASN A 395 6.95 16.79 0.80
C ASN A 395 6.59 15.42 0.20
N PRO A 396 6.36 15.32 -1.12
CA PRO A 396 5.95 14.07 -1.75
C PRO A 396 7.02 12.98 -1.66
N LYS A 397 8.30 13.33 -1.49
CA LYS A 397 9.39 12.35 -1.40
C LYS A 397 9.34 11.48 -0.16
N LEU A 398 8.73 11.98 0.92
CA LEU A 398 8.56 11.20 2.15
C LEU A 398 7.51 10.08 2.00
N LEU A 399 6.77 10.06 0.88
CA LEU A 399 5.88 8.97 0.51
C LEU A 399 6.56 7.93 -0.40
N SER A 400 7.81 8.18 -0.82
CA SER A 400 8.52 7.26 -1.72
C SER A 400 8.92 5.96 -1.01
N ALA A 401 9.21 4.92 -1.79
CA ALA A 401 9.64 3.61 -1.30
C ALA A 401 10.85 3.63 -0.35
N ASP A 402 11.66 4.70 -0.40
CA ASP A 402 12.83 4.91 0.45
C ASP A 402 12.42 5.23 1.92
N PHE A 403 11.21 5.79 2.13
CA PHE A 403 10.71 6.20 3.45
C PHE A 403 9.46 5.48 3.90
N LYS A 404 8.53 5.22 2.98
CA LYS A 404 7.25 4.55 3.24
C LYS A 404 6.97 3.49 2.19
N THR A 405 6.23 2.46 2.56
CA THR A 405 5.87 1.37 1.65
C THR A 405 4.50 0.83 2.02
N LEU A 406 3.69 0.56 1.00
CA LEU A 406 2.42 -0.14 1.16
C LEU A 406 2.62 -1.59 0.71
N THR A 407 2.52 -2.52 1.63
CA THR A 407 2.80 -3.93 1.39
C THR A 407 1.48 -4.71 1.36
N LEU A 408 1.21 -5.38 0.25
CA LEU A 408 0.18 -6.42 0.17
C LEU A 408 0.76 -7.72 0.69
N LYS A 409 0.02 -8.47 1.52
CA LYS A 409 0.55 -9.68 2.17
C LYS A 409 -0.47 -10.81 2.27
N SER A 410 0.02 -12.02 2.05
CA SER A 410 -0.70 -13.29 2.24
C SER A 410 0.28 -14.32 2.80
N GLY A 411 0.17 -14.60 4.09
CA GLY A 411 1.15 -15.42 4.81
C GLY A 411 2.57 -14.87 4.65
N SER A 412 3.50 -15.70 4.17
CA SER A 412 4.91 -15.34 3.97
C SER A 412 5.19 -14.58 2.68
N MET A 413 4.19 -14.44 1.80
CA MET A 413 4.34 -13.77 0.51
C MET A 413 3.88 -12.33 0.61
N SER A 414 4.65 -11.43 0.03
CA SER A 414 4.37 -9.99 0.05
C SER A 414 4.74 -9.31 -1.26
N PHE A 415 4.08 -8.19 -1.55
CA PHE A 415 4.39 -7.32 -2.67
C PHE A 415 4.31 -5.86 -2.23
N ASP A 416 5.32 -5.08 -2.57
CA ASP A 416 5.49 -3.71 -2.11
C ASP A 416 5.13 -2.70 -3.20
N TYR A 417 4.30 -1.73 -2.84
CA TYR A 417 3.98 -0.56 -3.65
C TYR A 417 4.64 0.69 -3.07
N ASP A 418 5.10 1.54 -3.98
CA ASP A 418 5.54 2.90 -3.69
C ASP A 418 4.32 3.83 -3.58
N ILE A 419 4.12 4.40 -2.39
CA ILE A 419 2.95 5.24 -2.07
C ILE A 419 2.97 6.54 -2.87
N GLN A 420 4.14 7.12 -3.12
CA GLN A 420 4.29 8.31 -3.96
C GLN A 420 3.76 8.07 -5.37
N LYS A 421 4.00 6.87 -5.91
CA LYS A 421 3.61 6.48 -7.28
C LYS A 421 2.11 6.15 -7.39
N LEU A 422 1.45 5.77 -6.30
CA LEU A 422 0.00 5.56 -6.25
C LEU A 422 -0.77 6.88 -6.38
N ASN A 423 -0.21 7.96 -5.81
CA ASN A 423 -0.70 9.33 -5.85
C ASN A 423 -2.22 9.49 -5.60
N SER A 424 -2.78 8.68 -4.70
CA SER A 424 -4.19 8.69 -4.35
C SER A 424 -4.38 8.25 -2.91
N LYS A 425 -5.27 8.94 -2.19
CA LYS A 425 -5.66 8.58 -0.83
C LYS A 425 -6.56 7.34 -0.80
N ASN A 426 -7.47 7.24 -1.76
CA ASN A 426 -8.42 6.12 -1.86
C ASN A 426 -7.94 5.15 -2.94
N ILE A 427 -7.69 3.92 -2.53
CA ILE A 427 -7.16 2.85 -3.36
C ILE A 427 -8.25 1.79 -3.50
N LYS A 428 -8.43 1.31 -4.73
CA LYS A 428 -9.20 0.11 -5.00
C LYS A 428 -8.25 -1.06 -5.16
N LEU A 429 -8.54 -2.18 -4.53
CA LEU A 429 -7.84 -3.44 -4.72
C LEU A 429 -8.72 -4.42 -5.47
N LYS A 430 -8.10 -5.27 -6.27
CA LYS A 430 -8.73 -6.39 -6.96
C LYS A 430 -8.14 -7.67 -6.40
N TYR A 431 -9.01 -8.54 -5.89
CA TYR A 431 -8.66 -9.87 -5.42
C TYR A 431 -9.25 -10.95 -6.31
N PHE A 432 -8.44 -11.96 -6.55
CA PHE A 432 -8.79 -13.16 -7.30
C PHE A 432 -8.21 -14.40 -6.62
N GLU A 433 -8.97 -15.49 -6.61
CA GLU A 433 -8.55 -16.80 -6.12
C GLU A 433 -9.04 -17.90 -7.07
N ALA A 434 -8.12 -18.72 -7.55
CA ALA A 434 -8.46 -19.94 -8.29
C ALA A 434 -8.62 -21.10 -7.30
N LEU A 435 -9.84 -21.59 -7.12
CA LEU A 435 -10.08 -22.81 -6.35
C LEU A 435 -9.88 -24.03 -7.26
N THR A 436 -8.70 -24.61 -7.18
CA THR A 436 -8.35 -25.90 -7.79
C THR A 436 -8.31 -26.98 -6.71
N PRO A 437 -8.39 -28.28 -7.04
CA PRO A 437 -8.15 -29.35 -6.06
C PRO A 437 -6.69 -29.43 -5.56
N ASP A 438 -5.74 -28.76 -6.22
CA ASP A 438 -4.28 -28.82 -5.95
C ASP A 438 -3.82 -27.71 -4.97
N VAL A 439 -2.85 -26.85 -5.28
CA VAL A 439 -2.49 -25.70 -4.43
C VAL A 439 -3.38 -24.51 -4.76
N THR A 440 -3.95 -23.84 -3.75
CA THR A 440 -4.75 -22.62 -3.98
C THR A 440 -3.82 -21.49 -4.44
N ARG A 441 -4.16 -20.86 -5.57
CA ARG A 441 -3.41 -19.72 -6.11
C ARG A 441 -4.30 -18.49 -6.12
N GLY A 442 -3.78 -17.39 -5.63
CA GLY A 442 -4.49 -16.13 -5.61
C GLY A 442 -3.64 -14.98 -6.13
N TYR A 443 -4.33 -13.92 -6.50
CA TYR A 443 -3.74 -12.69 -6.98
C TYR A 443 -4.45 -11.52 -6.33
N LEU A 444 -3.69 -10.69 -5.62
CA LEU A 444 -4.17 -9.47 -4.97
C LEU A 444 -3.37 -8.30 -5.53
N ARG A 445 -4.05 -7.31 -6.10
CA ARG A 445 -3.41 -6.13 -6.69
C ARG A 445 -4.16 -4.86 -6.36
N ILE A 446 -3.45 -3.74 -6.49
CA ILE A 446 -4.09 -2.42 -6.56
C ILE A 446 -4.62 -2.22 -7.99
N ASP A 447 -5.81 -1.64 -8.11
CA ASP A 447 -6.41 -1.24 -9.37
C ASP A 447 -5.72 0.00 -9.95
N THR A 448 -6.11 0.43 -11.15
CA THR A 448 -5.43 1.51 -11.86
C THR A 448 -5.48 2.83 -11.08
N THR A 449 -4.33 3.29 -10.59
CA THR A 449 -4.18 4.57 -9.87
C THR A 449 -2.76 5.13 -10.03
N GLY A 450 -2.66 6.46 -10.12
CA GLY A 450 -1.38 7.13 -10.29
C GLY A 450 -0.69 6.68 -11.57
N ILE A 451 0.56 6.22 -11.47
CA ILE A 451 1.31 5.68 -12.61
C ILE A 451 1.05 4.19 -12.87
N TYR A 452 0.34 3.50 -11.96
CA TYR A 452 -0.01 2.10 -12.13
C TYR A 452 -1.26 2.03 -13.01
N ILE A 453 -1.05 1.99 -14.33
CA ILE A 453 -2.09 1.99 -15.37
C ILE A 453 -2.64 0.57 -15.63
N ALA A 454 -3.67 0.45 -16.48
CA ALA A 454 -4.34 -0.82 -16.78
C ALA A 454 -3.35 -1.87 -17.33
N GLU A 455 -2.39 -1.42 -18.15
CA GLU A 455 -1.34 -2.24 -18.74
C GLU A 455 -0.36 -2.80 -17.69
N CYS A 456 -0.22 -2.13 -16.53
CA CYS A 456 0.51 -2.70 -15.39
C CYS A 456 -0.30 -3.82 -14.75
N ALA A 457 -1.62 -3.61 -14.59
CA ALA A 457 -2.52 -4.58 -13.97
C ALA A 457 -2.61 -5.90 -14.75
N ASP A 458 -2.47 -5.86 -16.09
CA ASP A 458 -2.46 -7.03 -16.98
C ASP A 458 -1.11 -7.80 -16.96
N ASN A 459 -0.03 -7.18 -16.46
CA ASN A 459 1.32 -7.75 -16.38
C ASN A 459 1.72 -8.26 -14.98
N PHE A 460 0.76 -8.70 -14.17
CA PHE A 460 0.98 -9.23 -12.82
C PHE A 460 1.68 -8.26 -11.82
N THR A 461 1.51 -6.94 -11.93
CA THR A 461 1.95 -6.02 -10.86
C THR A 461 1.04 -6.12 -9.63
N GLY A 462 1.38 -7.03 -8.72
CA GLY A 462 0.66 -7.27 -7.47
C GLY A 462 1.15 -8.53 -6.77
N LEU A 463 0.53 -8.85 -5.64
CA LEU A 463 0.84 -10.05 -4.88
C LEU A 463 0.25 -11.28 -5.56
N VAL A 464 1.11 -12.10 -6.17
CA VAL A 464 0.79 -13.48 -6.54
C VAL A 464 1.14 -14.36 -5.35
N PHE A 465 0.18 -15.15 -4.86
CA PHE A 465 0.43 -16.06 -3.76
C PHE A 465 -0.09 -17.47 -4.01
N SER A 466 0.55 -18.43 -3.35
CA SER A 466 0.11 -19.82 -3.30
C SER A 466 -0.02 -20.25 -1.83
N ALA A 467 -1.17 -20.80 -1.47
CA ALA A 467 -1.44 -21.29 -0.12
C ALA A 467 -1.98 -22.72 -0.16
N GLU A 468 -1.44 -23.58 0.71
CA GLU A 468 -1.92 -24.95 0.88
C GLU A 468 -3.04 -24.96 1.93
N ASN A 469 -4.25 -24.65 1.47
CA ASN A 469 -5.46 -24.62 2.30
C ASN A 469 -6.21 -25.96 2.30
N SER A 470 -5.53 -27.07 1.99
CA SER A 470 -6.14 -28.39 2.01
C SER A 470 -6.29 -28.93 3.43
N MET A 471 -7.42 -29.57 3.70
CA MET A 471 -7.70 -30.30 4.93
C MET A 471 -7.56 -31.80 4.65
N THR A 472 -7.04 -32.54 5.61
CA THR A 472 -6.75 -33.96 5.40
C THR A 472 -8.03 -34.80 5.36
N LEU A 473 -8.16 -35.63 4.33
CA LEU A 473 -9.19 -36.66 4.19
C LEU A 473 -8.68 -37.98 4.77
N ALA A 474 -9.20 -38.41 5.93
CA ALA A 474 -8.87 -39.71 6.48
C ALA A 474 -9.49 -40.82 5.62
N ASN A 475 -8.67 -41.53 4.84
CA ASN A 475 -9.03 -42.79 4.22
C ASN A 475 -7.99 -43.88 4.57
N GLY A 476 -8.32 -45.16 4.36
CA GLY A 476 -7.41 -46.29 4.67
C GLY A 476 -6.07 -46.24 3.93
N GLN A 477 -5.98 -45.53 2.80
CA GLN A 477 -4.76 -45.32 2.03
C GLN A 477 -3.89 -44.18 2.58
N LEU A 478 -4.49 -43.17 3.21
CA LEU A 478 -3.81 -42.09 3.92
C LEU A 478 -3.01 -42.65 5.08
N ALA A 479 -3.51 -43.66 5.80
CA ALA A 479 -2.74 -44.36 6.84
C ALA A 479 -1.45 -45.00 6.28
N GLN A 480 -1.48 -45.53 5.05
CA GLN A 480 -0.30 -46.05 4.35
C GLN A 480 0.61 -44.94 3.82
N MET A 481 0.05 -43.85 3.29
CA MET A 481 0.84 -42.68 2.85
C MET A 481 1.52 -41.96 4.03
N LEU A 482 0.86 -41.88 5.19
CA LEU A 482 1.38 -41.32 6.45
C LEU A 482 2.42 -42.21 7.12
N ALA A 483 2.30 -43.54 6.98
CA ALA A 483 3.34 -44.48 7.37
C ALA A 483 4.62 -44.30 6.54
N ASN A 484 4.49 -43.86 5.28
CA ASN A 484 5.59 -43.63 4.35
C ASN A 484 6.16 -42.19 4.36
N ASN A 485 5.36 -41.16 4.61
CA ASN A 485 5.78 -39.75 4.64
C ASN A 485 5.93 -39.23 6.09
N LYS A 486 7.15 -39.33 6.63
CA LYS A 486 7.54 -38.87 7.98
C LYS A 486 7.72 -37.33 8.09
N ASN A 487 6.76 -36.53 7.61
CA ASN A 487 6.81 -35.08 7.82
C ASN A 487 6.06 -34.68 9.11
N TYR A 488 6.82 -34.20 10.09
CA TYR A 488 6.40 -33.81 11.45
C TYR A 488 5.19 -32.84 11.48
N TYR A 489 5.06 -31.97 10.47
CA TYR A 489 3.95 -31.00 10.36
C TYR A 489 2.59 -31.64 10.04
N LEU A 490 2.56 -32.79 9.36
CA LEU A 490 1.32 -33.52 9.07
C LEU A 490 0.78 -34.23 10.32
N GLN A 491 1.66 -34.79 11.17
CA GLN A 491 1.26 -35.49 12.39
C GLN A 491 0.71 -34.53 13.47
N ALA A 492 1.31 -33.35 13.63
CA ALA A 492 0.81 -32.32 14.53
C ALA A 492 -0.50 -31.69 14.02
N GLY A 493 -0.61 -31.44 12.71
CA GLY A 493 -1.82 -30.89 12.08
C GLY A 493 -3.03 -31.84 12.11
N LEU A 494 -2.81 -33.15 12.05
CA LEU A 494 -3.88 -34.17 12.04
C LEU A 494 -4.45 -34.44 13.43
N SER A 495 -3.61 -34.54 14.46
CA SER A 495 -4.08 -34.76 15.85
C SER A 495 -4.86 -33.56 16.40
N VAL A 496 -4.48 -32.35 16.00
CA VAL A 496 -5.23 -31.13 16.28
C VAL A 496 -6.43 -31.01 15.34
N GLY A 497 -6.30 -31.23 14.03
CA GLY A 497 -7.39 -31.10 13.05
C GLY A 497 -8.56 -32.07 13.25
N GLN A 498 -8.30 -33.36 13.53
CA GLN A 498 -9.35 -34.34 13.86
C GLN A 498 -10.05 -34.01 15.18
N ARG A 499 -9.34 -33.46 16.17
CA ARG A 499 -9.91 -33.08 17.47
C ARG A 499 -10.57 -31.70 17.45
N PHE A 500 -10.13 -30.79 16.59
CA PHE A 500 -10.74 -29.48 16.36
C PHE A 500 -12.06 -29.62 15.60
N ILE A 501 -12.11 -30.53 14.60
CA ILE A 501 -13.34 -30.97 13.95
C ILE A 501 -14.29 -31.56 15.01
N ASN A 502 -13.85 -32.53 15.82
CA ASN A 502 -14.73 -33.15 16.82
C ASN A 502 -15.18 -32.24 17.99
N ASN A 503 -14.38 -31.22 18.39
CA ASN A 503 -14.73 -30.32 19.50
C ASN A 503 -15.45 -29.03 19.07
N MET A 504 -15.27 -28.55 17.83
CA MET A 504 -16.14 -27.50 17.28
C MET A 504 -17.54 -28.01 16.96
N LEU A 505 -17.68 -29.31 16.69
CA LEU A 505 -18.95 -29.99 16.42
C LEU A 505 -19.74 -30.39 17.69
N GLY A 506 -19.35 -29.94 18.89
CA GLY A 506 -19.82 -30.53 20.15
C GLY A 506 -20.14 -29.61 21.34
N VAL A 507 -20.38 -28.30 21.14
CA VAL A 507 -20.90 -27.43 22.21
C VAL A 507 -22.26 -26.87 21.81
N GLY A 508 -23.24 -27.76 21.87
CA GLY A 508 -24.67 -27.47 21.82
C GLY A 508 -25.40 -28.69 22.37
N THR A 509 -25.70 -28.67 23.66
CA THR A 509 -26.42 -29.70 24.40
C THR A 509 -27.61 -30.27 23.63
N SER A 510 -27.56 -31.55 23.21
CA SER A 510 -28.65 -32.57 23.26
C SER A 510 -28.27 -33.87 22.50
N ALA A 511 -28.08 -34.95 23.25
CA ALA A 511 -28.27 -36.38 22.93
C ALA A 511 -28.10 -36.90 21.48
N SER A 512 -27.05 -37.69 21.24
CA SER A 512 -27.13 -39.06 20.67
C SER A 512 -25.75 -39.72 20.49
N ILE A 513 -25.06 -40.02 21.61
CA ILE A 513 -24.01 -41.05 21.61
C ILE A 513 -24.70 -42.41 21.75
N GLN A 514 -25.30 -42.91 20.66
CA GLN A 514 -25.80 -44.29 20.63
C GLN A 514 -26.01 -44.79 19.20
N ALA A 515 -24.92 -44.98 18.44
CA ALA A 515 -24.95 -45.78 17.21
C ALA A 515 -23.55 -46.28 16.77
N VAL A 516 -22.72 -46.75 17.71
CA VAL A 516 -21.57 -47.61 17.37
C VAL A 516 -21.50 -48.74 18.39
N ALA A 517 -22.43 -49.70 18.32
CA ALA A 517 -22.26 -51.08 18.79
C ALA A 517 -23.61 -51.84 18.83
N THR A 518 -24.14 -52.25 17.69
CA THR A 518 -25.04 -53.43 17.66
C THR A 518 -25.01 -54.08 16.28
N ASN A 519 -24.11 -55.06 16.11
CA ASN A 519 -24.55 -56.42 15.77
C ASN A 519 -23.42 -57.46 15.89
N PRO A 520 -23.76 -58.74 16.10
CA PRO A 520 -23.06 -59.62 17.04
C PRO A 520 -22.32 -60.77 16.33
N HIS A 521 -21.11 -61.14 16.79
CA HIS A 521 -20.70 -62.53 17.11
C HIS A 521 -19.25 -62.60 17.68
N PRO A 522 -18.76 -63.73 18.25
CA PRO A 522 -18.34 -63.82 19.65
C PRO A 522 -16.84 -64.17 19.83
N ALA A 523 -16.40 -64.19 21.09
CA ALA A 523 -15.12 -64.70 21.60
C ALA A 523 -13.89 -63.86 21.19
N THR A 524 -13.27 -63.10 22.10
CA THR A 524 -12.54 -63.67 23.23
C THR A 524 -12.42 -62.66 24.39
N VAL A 525 -12.54 -63.23 25.58
CA VAL A 525 -12.58 -62.72 26.95
C VAL A 525 -11.41 -61.79 27.35
N GLY A 526 -11.76 -60.74 28.14
CA GLY A 526 -10.87 -60.02 29.07
C GLY A 526 -10.88 -58.51 28.81
N LEU A 527 -11.34 -57.60 29.66
CA LEU A 527 -11.51 -57.58 31.12
C LEU A 527 -12.68 -56.63 31.42
N GLN A 528 -13.70 -57.09 32.15
CA GLN A 528 -14.54 -56.18 32.94
C GLN A 528 -13.81 -55.84 34.23
N GLY A 529 -13.76 -54.56 34.59
CA GLY A 529 -13.25 -54.12 35.88
C GLY A 529 -13.10 -52.61 35.97
N ALA A 530 -14.11 -51.94 36.52
CA ALA A 530 -14.08 -50.63 37.20
C ALA A 530 -12.92 -49.67 36.83
N GLY A 531 -13.18 -48.72 35.92
CA GLY A 531 -12.18 -47.72 35.55
C GLY A 531 -12.80 -46.44 34.98
N ALA A 532 -12.58 -45.33 35.68
CA ALA A 532 -12.53 -43.95 35.20
C ALA A 532 -13.79 -43.36 34.54
N VAL A 533 -14.65 -42.80 35.40
CA VAL A 533 -15.33 -41.51 35.14
C VAL A 533 -14.26 -40.40 35.20
N ILE A 534 -13.33 -40.34 34.23
CA ILE A 534 -12.38 -39.23 34.07
C ILE A 534 -12.00 -39.17 32.58
N GLY A 535 -12.32 -38.08 31.88
CA GLY A 535 -11.81 -37.91 30.52
C GLY A 535 -12.33 -36.77 29.65
N ALA A 536 -13.33 -35.97 30.03
CA ALA A 536 -13.82 -34.88 29.18
C ALA A 536 -13.20 -33.49 29.49
N GLY A 537 -12.49 -33.34 30.62
CA GLY A 537 -11.99 -32.04 31.10
C GLY A 537 -10.51 -31.70 30.79
N PHE A 538 -9.72 -32.65 30.26
CA PHE A 538 -8.28 -32.43 30.01
C PHE A 538 -7.95 -32.16 28.53
N ASP A 539 -8.82 -32.53 27.58
CA ASP A 539 -8.53 -32.40 26.15
C ASP A 539 -8.82 -31.01 25.56
N ILE A 540 -9.80 -30.25 26.09
CA ILE A 540 -10.08 -28.87 25.65
C ILE A 540 -8.98 -27.90 26.14
N THR A 541 -8.50 -28.11 27.36
CA THR A 541 -7.48 -27.25 27.98
C THR A 541 -6.14 -27.34 27.25
N ASN A 542 -5.73 -28.54 26.84
CA ASN A 542 -4.51 -28.72 26.03
C ASN A 542 -4.64 -28.14 24.61
N GLN A 543 -5.83 -28.14 24.02
CA GLN A 543 -6.08 -27.52 22.71
C GLN A 543 -6.03 -25.99 22.76
N LEU A 544 -6.67 -25.39 23.76
CA LEU A 544 -6.62 -23.94 23.99
C LEU A 544 -5.19 -23.48 24.28
N LEU A 545 -4.45 -24.22 25.12
CA LEU A 545 -3.04 -23.95 25.39
C LEU A 545 -2.17 -24.09 24.14
N THR A 546 -2.44 -25.08 23.27
CA THR A 546 -1.69 -25.25 22.02
C THR A 546 -2.00 -24.11 21.04
N ILE A 547 -3.26 -23.68 20.91
CA ILE A 547 -3.67 -22.54 20.06
C ILE A 547 -3.12 -21.22 20.60
N ASP A 548 -3.15 -21.00 21.92
CA ASP A 548 -2.58 -19.82 22.56
C ASP A 548 -1.04 -19.79 22.44
N ASN A 549 -0.39 -20.95 22.51
CA ASN A 549 1.04 -21.09 22.23
C ASN A 549 1.36 -20.82 20.74
N MET A 550 0.47 -21.19 19.82
CA MET A 550 0.65 -20.88 18.40
C MET A 550 0.32 -19.41 18.07
N ARG A 551 -0.65 -18.81 18.76
CA ARG A 551 -0.95 -17.36 18.70
C ARG A 551 0.16 -16.50 19.30
N SER A 552 0.96 -17.05 20.21
CA SER A 552 2.14 -16.39 20.75
C SER A 552 3.43 -16.70 19.97
N ALA A 553 3.36 -17.52 18.91
CA ALA A 553 4.52 -17.86 18.09
C ALA A 553 5.12 -16.64 17.34
N PRO A 554 6.42 -16.69 16.98
CA PRO A 554 7.06 -15.67 16.15
C PRO A 554 6.36 -15.45 14.80
N ASP A 555 6.42 -14.23 14.26
CA ASP A 555 5.69 -13.82 13.05
C ASP A 555 6.00 -14.68 11.81
N ILE A 556 7.19 -15.26 11.72
CA ILE A 556 7.58 -16.16 10.63
C ILE A 556 6.76 -17.46 10.66
N ILE A 557 6.45 -17.96 11.86
CA ILE A 557 5.67 -19.18 12.06
C ILE A 557 4.19 -18.87 11.88
N LYS A 558 3.71 -17.73 12.42
CA LYS A 558 2.36 -17.22 12.19
C LYS A 558 2.03 -17.07 10.72
N ASN A 559 3.00 -16.75 9.86
CA ASN A 559 2.75 -16.53 8.44
C ASN A 559 3.03 -17.76 7.54
N SER A 560 3.17 -18.95 8.10
CA SER A 560 3.43 -20.18 7.34
C SER A 560 2.14 -20.74 6.70
N ASN A 561 2.10 -20.81 5.36
CA ASN A 561 0.96 -21.30 4.58
C ASN A 561 0.81 -22.84 4.54
N GLY A 562 1.47 -23.57 5.45
CA GLY A 562 1.61 -25.03 5.35
C GLY A 562 0.45 -25.87 5.90
N ASN A 563 -0.62 -25.26 6.46
CA ASN A 563 -1.74 -25.99 7.01
C ASN A 563 -3.03 -25.15 7.09
N ALA A 564 -4.12 -25.65 6.51
CA ALA A 564 -5.44 -25.00 6.53
C ALA A 564 -5.98 -24.72 7.94
N VAL A 565 -5.74 -25.61 8.91
CA VAL A 565 -6.17 -25.45 10.31
C VAL A 565 -5.37 -24.35 11.00
N PHE A 566 -4.06 -24.27 10.73
CA PHE A 566 -3.21 -23.19 11.23
C PHE A 566 -3.65 -21.83 10.65
N ASN A 567 -3.87 -21.81 9.33
CA ASN A 567 -4.36 -20.63 8.63
C ASN A 567 -5.74 -20.21 9.10
N ALA A 568 -6.65 -21.13 9.43
CA ALA A 568 -7.97 -20.80 10.01
C ALA A 568 -7.86 -20.26 11.45
N ALA A 569 -7.04 -20.89 12.30
CA ALA A 569 -7.00 -20.60 13.72
C ALA A 569 -6.22 -19.33 14.10
N ILE A 570 -5.23 -18.94 13.28
CA ILE A 570 -4.27 -17.85 13.60
C ILE A 570 -4.38 -16.71 12.59
N ASN A 571 -4.30 -17.03 11.30
CA ASN A 571 -4.33 -16.01 10.25
C ASN A 571 -5.74 -15.71 9.75
N GLN A 572 -6.70 -16.59 10.03
CA GLN A 572 -8.05 -16.59 9.45
C GLN A 572 -8.04 -16.41 7.92
N PHE A 573 -7.13 -17.11 7.25
CA PHE A 573 -6.85 -16.97 5.80
C PHE A 573 -6.61 -15.51 5.37
N GLY A 574 -5.99 -14.73 6.26
CA GLY A 574 -5.92 -13.28 6.15
C GLY A 574 -5.09 -12.80 4.96
N LEU A 575 -5.74 -11.99 4.14
CA LEU A 575 -5.09 -11.04 3.25
C LEU A 575 -4.92 -9.73 4.02
N TYR A 576 -3.73 -9.16 3.97
CA TYR A 576 -3.42 -7.95 4.71
C TYR A 576 -2.89 -6.86 3.78
N ILE A 577 -3.23 -5.63 4.14
CA ILE A 577 -2.51 -4.43 3.72
C ILE A 577 -1.72 -3.96 4.94
N GLU A 578 -0.42 -3.78 4.74
CA GLU A 578 0.51 -3.29 5.74
C GLU A 578 1.09 -1.96 5.28
N GLU A 579 1.06 -0.96 6.16
CA GLU A 579 1.78 0.30 5.94
C GLU A 579 3.07 0.27 6.75
N TYR A 580 4.19 0.48 6.06
CA TYR A 580 5.52 0.58 6.64
C TYR A 580 6.05 2.00 6.49
N SER A 581 6.67 2.53 7.55
CA SER A 581 7.25 3.88 7.54
C SER A 581 8.55 3.93 8.34
N ALA A 582 9.49 4.77 7.90
CA ALA A 582 10.61 5.20 8.73
C ALA A 582 10.12 5.97 9.97
N LEU A 583 10.97 6.10 10.99
CA LEU A 583 10.61 6.80 12.23
C LEU A 583 10.31 8.27 11.96
N ASN A 584 9.40 8.83 12.76
CA ASN A 584 8.99 10.23 12.62
C ASN A 584 10.18 11.22 12.66
N ASN A 585 11.19 10.95 13.49
CA ASN A 585 12.40 11.78 13.58
C ASN A 585 13.27 11.66 12.32
N GLU A 586 13.39 10.46 11.74
CA GLU A 586 14.15 10.24 10.49
C GLU A 586 13.46 10.93 9.31
N LEU A 587 12.12 10.88 9.26
CA LEU A 587 11.33 11.62 8.29
C LEU A 587 11.52 13.13 8.42
N ASN A 588 11.59 13.66 9.65
CA ASN A 588 11.85 15.09 9.87
C ASN A 588 13.26 15.46 9.38
N MET A 589 14.28 14.68 9.72
CA MET A 589 15.66 14.92 9.27
C MET A 589 15.78 14.87 7.74
N ALA A 590 15.11 13.91 7.10
CA ALA A 590 15.06 13.82 5.65
C ALA A 590 14.33 15.02 5.04
N ASN A 591 13.21 15.44 5.63
CA ASN A 591 12.48 16.63 5.20
C ASN A 591 13.34 17.89 5.27
N ASP A 592 14.02 18.13 6.41
CA ASP A 592 14.88 19.30 6.61
C ASP A 592 16.03 19.31 5.61
N SER A 593 16.64 18.15 5.34
CA SER A 593 17.67 18.02 4.31
C SER A 593 17.15 18.34 2.91
N MET A 594 15.95 17.84 2.55
CA MET A 594 15.34 18.09 1.23
C MET A 594 14.85 19.52 1.08
N LEU A 595 14.38 20.13 2.16
CA LEU A 595 14.03 21.54 2.20
C LEU A 595 15.27 22.41 1.96
N LEU A 596 16.40 22.08 2.57
CA LEU A 596 17.63 22.85 2.43
C LEU A 596 18.34 22.65 1.09
N THR A 597 18.32 21.43 0.56
CA THR A 597 19.17 21.00 -0.58
C THR A 597 18.37 20.51 -1.81
N GLY A 598 17.05 20.62 -1.78
CA GLY A 598 16.19 20.09 -2.83
C GLY A 598 16.22 18.56 -2.92
N TYR A 599 15.80 18.05 -4.08
CA TYR A 599 15.69 16.62 -4.36
C TYR A 599 16.80 16.15 -5.27
N SER A 600 17.07 14.83 -5.27
CA SER A 600 17.88 14.20 -6.32
C SER A 600 17.12 14.24 -7.65
N VAL A 601 17.81 14.65 -8.71
CA VAL A 601 17.20 14.88 -10.03
C VAL A 601 17.92 14.12 -11.14
N ASN A 602 19.26 14.11 -11.10
CA ASN A 602 20.14 13.35 -12.00
C ASN A 602 19.76 13.39 -13.50
N LEU A 603 19.51 14.58 -14.05
CA LEU A 603 19.10 14.75 -15.46
C LEU A 603 19.83 15.89 -16.16
N LEU A 604 19.76 15.90 -17.50
CA LEU A 604 20.24 17.01 -18.31
C LEU A 604 19.20 18.14 -18.36
N GLY A 605 19.58 19.33 -17.91
CA GLY A 605 18.69 20.51 -17.85
C GLY A 605 19.47 21.81 -17.76
N LYS A 606 18.77 22.95 -17.86
CA LYS A 606 19.39 24.27 -17.72
C LYS A 606 19.27 24.76 -16.28
N ILE A 607 20.31 25.42 -15.77
CA ILE A 607 20.32 25.96 -14.40
C ILE A 607 19.17 26.94 -14.16
N LYS A 608 18.90 27.81 -15.13
CA LYS A 608 17.84 28.82 -15.09
C LYS A 608 16.42 28.23 -14.99
N ASP A 609 16.24 26.94 -15.28
CA ASP A 609 14.94 26.27 -15.12
C ASP A 609 14.64 25.96 -13.63
N PHE A 610 15.63 26.06 -12.75
CA PHE A 610 15.53 25.69 -11.33
C PHE A 610 15.88 26.83 -10.37
N ASP A 611 16.47 27.93 -10.83
CA ASP A 611 17.02 28.98 -9.96
C ASP A 611 15.95 29.89 -9.35
N ASN A 612 14.71 29.78 -9.82
CA ASN A 612 13.62 30.68 -9.46
C ASN A 612 12.23 30.02 -9.44
N ILE A 613 12.13 28.75 -9.03
CA ILE A 613 10.83 28.05 -9.00
C ILE A 613 10.11 28.18 -7.65
N ARG A 614 10.85 28.32 -6.56
CA ARG A 614 10.32 28.54 -5.21
C ARG A 614 10.27 30.01 -4.85
N ALA A 615 9.36 30.36 -3.94
CA ALA A 615 9.06 31.71 -3.52
C ALA A 615 10.22 32.37 -2.76
N ARG A 616 10.97 31.61 -1.97
CA ARG A 616 12.00 32.16 -1.07
C ARG A 616 13.41 31.85 -1.54
N TYR A 617 13.70 30.57 -1.75
CA TYR A 617 15.03 30.15 -2.19
C TYR A 617 15.01 28.86 -3.00
N ASN A 618 16.03 28.68 -3.83
CA ASN A 618 16.23 27.49 -4.65
C ASN A 618 17.67 26.99 -4.47
N PHE A 619 17.83 25.70 -4.25
CA PHE A 619 19.14 25.05 -4.24
C PHE A 619 19.39 24.38 -5.59
N ILE A 620 20.62 24.48 -6.11
CA ILE A 620 21.07 23.79 -7.32
C ILE A 620 22.47 23.23 -7.11
N GLN A 621 22.64 21.96 -7.46
CA GLN A 621 23.93 21.30 -7.62
C GLN A 621 23.99 20.71 -9.02
N ALA A 622 25.04 21.04 -9.78
CA ALA A 622 25.15 20.67 -11.18
C ALA A 622 26.61 20.51 -11.64
N GLU A 623 26.81 19.68 -12.66
CA GLU A 623 28.08 19.56 -13.39
C GLU A 623 27.97 20.35 -14.69
N ILE A 624 28.53 21.57 -14.68
CA ILE A 624 28.46 22.49 -15.80
C ILE A 624 29.50 22.14 -16.86
N ALA A 625 29.04 21.88 -18.07
CA ALA A 625 29.91 21.72 -19.22
C ALA A 625 30.29 23.07 -19.83
N GLU A 626 29.30 23.91 -20.14
CA GLU A 626 29.49 25.14 -20.92
C GLU A 626 28.61 26.28 -20.38
N ILE A 627 29.15 27.49 -20.42
CA ILE A 627 28.52 28.74 -20.00
C ILE A 627 28.69 29.71 -21.16
N ASN A 628 27.59 30.22 -21.69
CA ASN A 628 27.60 31.26 -22.72
C ASN A 628 27.61 32.63 -22.04
N GLY A 629 28.58 33.45 -22.40
CA GLY A 629 28.72 34.82 -21.92
C GLY A 629 30.13 35.35 -22.12
N ASP A 630 30.27 36.68 -22.08
CA ASP A 630 31.58 37.33 -22.14
C ASP A 630 32.26 37.27 -20.77
N ILE A 631 32.81 36.09 -20.46
CA ILE A 631 33.57 35.82 -19.23
C ILE A 631 34.85 35.06 -19.58
N SER A 632 35.90 35.28 -18.79
CA SER A 632 37.15 34.51 -18.94
C SER A 632 36.97 33.04 -18.51
N GLU A 633 37.82 32.14 -19.00
CA GLU A 633 37.85 30.73 -18.58
C GLU A 633 38.06 30.55 -17.06
N VAL A 634 38.78 31.47 -16.42
CA VAL A 634 39.04 31.42 -14.97
C VAL A 634 37.75 31.64 -14.17
N ILE A 635 36.88 32.56 -14.61
CA ILE A 635 35.52 32.74 -14.04
C ILE A 635 34.63 31.53 -14.36
N HIS A 636 34.77 30.97 -15.56
CA HIS A 636 34.05 29.76 -15.98
C HIS A 636 34.31 28.59 -15.02
N ASP A 637 35.59 28.29 -14.77
CA ASP A 637 36.00 27.24 -13.85
C ASP A 637 35.54 27.50 -12.41
N LYS A 638 35.47 28.77 -11.99
CA LYS A 638 34.96 29.11 -10.66
C LYS A 638 33.46 28.85 -10.53
N PHE A 639 32.66 29.15 -11.55
CA PHE A 639 31.25 28.75 -11.58
C PHE A 639 31.11 27.22 -11.57
N ARG A 640 31.89 26.49 -12.37
CA ARG A 640 31.90 25.02 -12.36
C ARG A 640 32.18 24.46 -10.96
N GLU A 641 33.16 25.01 -10.26
CA GLU A 641 33.50 24.61 -8.88
C GLU A 641 32.34 24.83 -7.91
N ILE A 642 31.72 26.01 -7.95
CA ILE A 642 30.63 26.39 -7.04
C ILE A 642 29.39 25.52 -7.28
N PHE A 643 28.97 25.36 -8.53
CA PHE A 643 27.79 24.54 -8.84
C PHE A 643 28.02 23.04 -8.57
N ARG A 644 29.26 22.54 -8.69
CA ARG A 644 29.60 21.15 -8.30
C ARG A 644 29.43 20.93 -6.80
N LYS A 645 29.77 21.93 -5.97
CA LYS A 645 29.53 21.92 -4.51
C LYS A 645 28.06 22.11 -4.16
N GLY A 646 27.35 22.93 -4.94
CA GLY A 646 25.94 23.28 -4.75
C GLY A 646 25.79 24.67 -4.15
N VAL A 647 24.82 25.42 -4.66
CA VAL A 647 24.58 26.83 -4.31
C VAL A 647 23.09 27.08 -4.06
N ARG A 648 22.77 27.90 -3.05
CA ARG A 648 21.42 28.34 -2.73
C ARG A 648 21.17 29.77 -3.22
N PHE A 649 20.22 29.92 -4.12
CA PHE A 649 19.71 31.18 -4.64
C PHE A 649 18.56 31.68 -3.78
N TRP A 650 18.78 32.76 -3.04
CA TRP A 650 17.74 33.46 -2.30
C TRP A 650 17.11 34.54 -3.18
N ASN A 651 15.79 34.60 -3.22
CA ASN A 651 15.07 35.64 -3.95
C ASN A 651 15.19 36.95 -3.18
N ALA A 652 15.86 37.94 -3.76
CA ALA A 652 16.20 39.18 -3.07
C ALA A 652 15.00 40.06 -2.66
N ASN A 653 13.81 39.76 -3.20
CA ASN A 653 12.56 40.48 -2.93
C ASN A 653 11.74 39.84 -1.78
N ASP A 654 12.25 38.79 -1.12
CA ASP A 654 11.58 38.18 0.03
C ASP A 654 11.96 38.92 1.32
N ASP A 655 10.98 39.20 2.18
CA ASP A 655 11.20 39.87 3.47
C ASP A 655 11.83 38.94 4.53
N HIS A 656 11.91 37.63 4.24
CA HIS A 656 12.44 36.59 5.13
C HIS A 656 13.76 35.97 4.64
N LEU A 657 14.66 36.79 4.10
CA LEU A 657 15.97 36.33 3.65
C LEU A 657 16.71 35.57 4.75
N PHE A 658 17.23 34.39 4.39
CA PHE A 658 17.99 33.50 5.28
C PHE A 658 17.17 32.83 6.40
N GLU A 659 15.83 32.89 6.34
CA GLU A 659 14.95 32.16 7.26
C GLU A 659 14.42 30.86 6.62
N TYR A 660 14.70 29.71 7.26
CA TYR A 660 14.24 28.40 6.77
C TYR A 660 12.91 27.92 7.37
N SER A 661 12.41 28.58 8.42
CA SER A 661 11.19 28.18 9.11
C SER A 661 9.91 28.49 8.32
N GLN A 662 10.01 29.41 7.38
CA GLN A 662 8.89 29.81 6.54
C GLN A 662 8.67 28.81 5.40
N SER A 663 7.40 28.59 5.02
CA SER A 663 7.07 27.72 3.90
C SER A 663 7.76 28.19 2.61
N ASN A 664 8.55 27.31 2.00
CA ASN A 664 9.24 27.60 0.73
C ASN A 664 8.45 27.02 -0.45
N TYR A 665 7.25 27.56 -0.65
CA TYR A 665 6.30 27.09 -1.66
C TYR A 665 6.69 27.49 -3.09
N GLU A 666 6.06 26.85 -4.08
CA GLU A 666 6.28 27.10 -5.50
C GLU A 666 5.63 28.41 -5.95
N ARG A 667 6.38 29.25 -6.68
CA ARG A 667 5.86 30.54 -7.19
C ARG A 667 4.64 30.38 -8.09
N SER A 668 4.45 29.21 -8.71
CA SER A 668 3.27 28.89 -9.52
C SER A 668 1.96 28.82 -8.72
N LEU A 669 2.01 28.83 -7.38
CA LEU A 669 0.82 28.82 -6.53
C LEU A 669 0.23 30.22 -6.29
N THR A 670 0.98 31.29 -6.59
CA THR A 670 0.59 32.70 -6.46
C THR A 670 0.43 33.32 -7.84
#